data_AF-A0A2E6TGN6-F1
#
_entry.id   AF-A0A2E6TGN6-F1
#
_cell.length_a   1.000
_cell.length_b   1.000
_cell.length_c   1.000
_cell.angle_alpha   90.00
_cell.angle_beta   90.00
_cell.angle_gamma   90.00
#
_symmetry.space_group_name_H-M   'P 1'
#
loop_
_entity.id
_entity.type
_entity.pdbx_description
1 polymer ?
#
loop_
_entity_poly.entity_id
_entity_poly.type
_entity_poly.pdbx_seq_one_letter_code
_entity_poly.pdbx_strand_id
1 'polypeptide(L)'
;MGRLLFIVSIPLLFLCPFVSEGQHAWQKPIARELAEVERIIGEVKETQPSRDLRIVWVWDFDKNHAPGFHEYVKARDLCSRLLKRVPRVTVESAHQFPTAKQWESADLVVFYLQMQPMKPSQFTLMDAFLKRGGGLVAIHGAFIQGPIGSKIAKRFGLAWKPGKTRWGVLPMPSSVDSSRKHGIFDGFPDKLNLVDEHYWGLDGNTNELTVLATSEAGPQKRSLGPPKASELDGKRWPLFWTKEIGKGRVFGSIPGHNLFTFNDPYYRIILLRGMAWAMREAFDPFKPLVTHEALLKSGDSKQLSGQDKSNGDWPTYNQGPEGWRFNANEKTLSPKNAEQLELKWRFPPKGAEKKLGMVSATPSVVNGHVYFGTATLPRFYKLKPNGQIAWVYELGDEARLKLYRDMEKRGLIPRGGVYSSALVTKSSVYFSDVKGVAYCLDRATGVERWKVDSRVDGFPGAHHANVMMASPVWADDKVIFAGGALEHAQPRFPGYECCYGRGFVMALNPKNGRIVWKYDVGPPPIKFNPPITMRTTRGTHVFKYGPSTSSVWSTPSYDRETQTIFFGTDIHNSPRKPTADDPRNYTEHSAAIIAVDARNGHEKWVTQLSKHDVWNHTMPGYDPKTGFKDQAVGDTPKIMTIQVDGAKTRVVGAGCKNGGFYVLRLDDGSILGHTPIYRGPPMENPKVHPRTLALPSTVGGLQTGCATDGQSVFVNGLDVIYKGTHSPKRLTPPTGGRVTSISADVKTENWRHERPKVPWVGGTKEKPLFRNTGDPVASGIAIANGLAFFTTFSSNKLVVLDASSGKSLKEIYLGPVLAGPSVSRGRVYVGSGNTHFIPDPAEAYFPKSPTGVLRCFGLPGEDEVSRMGGGDE
;
A
#
# COMPACT_ATOMS: atom_id res chain seq x y z
N MET A 1 -22.47 -39.33 49.71
CA MET A 1 -21.78 -40.09 48.64
C MET A 1 -21.23 -39.09 47.64
N GLY A 2 -19.92 -38.88 47.65
CA GLY A 2 -19.26 -37.87 46.82
C GLY A 2 -18.93 -38.37 45.40
N ARG A 3 -18.69 -37.41 44.50
CA ARG A 3 -17.57 -37.43 43.55
C ARG A 3 -17.33 -36.04 42.97
N LEU A 4 -16.04 -35.73 42.91
CA LEU A 4 -15.37 -34.51 42.46
C LEU A 4 -15.22 -34.48 40.93
N LEU A 5 -15.00 -33.27 40.38
CA LEU A 5 -14.04 -32.88 39.32
C LEU A 5 -14.58 -32.14 38.06
N PHE A 6 -14.21 -30.84 38.04
CA PHE A 6 -13.50 -30.07 37.00
C PHE A 6 -14.24 -29.34 35.85
N ILE A 7 -13.98 -28.03 35.86
CA ILE A 7 -14.13 -27.00 34.83
C ILE A 7 -13.11 -27.25 33.72
N VAL A 8 -13.54 -27.22 32.45
CA VAL A 8 -12.67 -27.03 31.29
C VAL A 8 -13.30 -26.02 30.34
N SER A 9 -12.65 -24.87 30.22
CA SER A 9 -12.87 -23.86 29.20
C SER A 9 -12.52 -24.41 27.81
N ILE A 10 -13.43 -24.31 26.85
CA ILE A 10 -13.21 -24.68 25.45
C ILE A 10 -12.76 -23.41 24.68
N PRO A 11 -11.53 -23.34 24.13
CA PRO A 11 -11.20 -22.33 23.14
C PRO A 11 -11.63 -22.83 21.75
N LEU A 12 -12.49 -22.05 21.10
CA LEU A 12 -12.79 -22.19 19.67
C LEU A 12 -11.53 -21.86 18.86
N LEU A 13 -10.90 -22.88 18.27
CA LEU A 13 -9.84 -22.73 17.28
C LEU A 13 -10.45 -22.21 15.96
N PHE A 14 -10.13 -20.96 15.61
CA PHE A 14 -10.38 -20.41 14.29
C PHE A 14 -9.44 -21.03 13.25
N LEU A 15 -10.03 -21.60 12.20
CA LEU A 15 -9.38 -22.01 10.96
C LEU A 15 -8.84 -20.76 10.23
N CYS A 16 -7.51 -20.66 10.15
CA CYS A 16 -6.78 -19.67 9.39
C CYS A 16 -6.36 -20.30 8.05
N PRO A 17 -6.59 -19.69 6.87
CA PRO A 17 -5.91 -20.13 5.66
C PRO A 17 -4.81 -19.15 5.23
N PHE A 18 -3.59 -19.70 5.15
CA PHE A 18 -2.39 -19.24 4.42
C PHE A 18 -1.50 -18.15 5.05
N VAL A 19 -1.01 -18.43 6.25
CA VAL A 19 0.42 -18.18 6.55
C VAL A 19 1.22 -19.19 5.71
N SER A 20 2.37 -18.86 5.11
CA SER A 20 3.22 -19.94 4.57
C SER A 20 3.75 -20.74 5.76
N GLU A 21 3.04 -21.81 6.11
CA GLU A 21 3.38 -22.67 7.23
C GLU A 21 4.75 -23.31 6.97
N GLY A 22 5.60 -23.35 7.98
CA GLY A 22 6.75 -24.26 7.96
C GLY A 22 6.28 -25.70 8.11
N GLN A 23 7.16 -26.67 7.86
CA GLN A 23 6.85 -28.10 7.96
C GLN A 23 6.10 -28.45 9.27
N HIS A 24 6.37 -27.66 10.31
CA HIS A 24 5.59 -27.60 11.53
C HIS A 24 5.02 -26.20 11.78
N ALA A 25 3.82 -26.12 12.34
CA ALA A 25 3.13 -24.85 12.62
C ALA A 25 3.96 -23.87 13.49
N TRP A 26 4.84 -24.41 14.33
CA TRP A 26 5.76 -23.65 15.19
C TRP A 26 7.00 -23.13 14.47
N GLN A 27 7.37 -23.67 13.30
CA GLN A 27 8.46 -23.13 12.50
C GLN A 27 8.05 -21.80 11.87
N LYS A 28 8.84 -20.77 12.12
CA LYS A 28 8.66 -19.43 11.56
C LYS A 28 9.93 -18.99 10.82
N PRO A 29 9.80 -18.19 9.74
CA PRO A 29 10.97 -17.63 9.08
C PRO A 29 11.79 -16.76 10.04
N ILE A 30 13.13 -16.80 9.91
CA ILE A 30 14.04 -15.94 10.70
C ILE A 30 14.37 -14.69 9.89
N ALA A 31 14.08 -13.52 10.43
CA ALA A 31 14.58 -12.25 9.89
C ALA A 31 16.04 -12.01 10.33
N ARG A 32 16.91 -11.59 9.42
CA ARG A 32 18.35 -11.33 9.66
C ARG A 32 18.65 -9.84 9.76
N GLU A 33 19.61 -9.44 10.59
CA GLU A 33 20.08 -8.05 10.61
C GLU A 33 20.76 -7.71 9.28
N LEU A 34 20.36 -6.61 8.63
CA LEU A 34 20.93 -6.20 7.34
C LEU A 34 22.44 -5.95 7.44
N ALA A 35 22.88 -5.23 8.47
CA ALA A 35 24.30 -4.95 8.70
C ALA A 35 25.13 -6.23 8.85
N GLU A 36 24.57 -7.29 9.47
CA GLU A 36 25.26 -8.57 9.61
C GLU A 36 25.35 -9.30 8.26
N VAL A 37 24.27 -9.29 7.49
CA VAL A 37 24.24 -9.84 6.12
C VAL A 37 25.24 -9.12 5.22
N GLU A 38 25.27 -7.79 5.25
CA GLU A 38 26.20 -6.95 4.49
C GLU A 38 27.66 -7.21 4.89
N ARG A 39 27.94 -7.37 6.18
CA ARG A 39 29.27 -7.75 6.68
C ARG A 39 29.70 -9.13 6.16
N ILE A 40 28.79 -10.10 6.06
CA ILE A 40 29.11 -11.45 5.57
C ILE A 40 29.40 -11.45 4.06
N ILE A 41 28.62 -10.71 3.26
CA ILE A 41 28.82 -10.68 1.81
C ILE A 41 29.98 -9.77 1.39
N GLY A 42 30.23 -8.69 2.15
CA GLY A 42 31.20 -7.65 1.82
C GLY A 42 30.82 -6.83 0.58
N GLU A 43 31.67 -5.88 0.22
CA GLU A 43 31.48 -5.02 -0.95
C GLU A 43 31.48 -5.80 -2.27
N VAL A 44 30.73 -5.32 -3.26
CA VAL A 44 30.74 -5.86 -4.62
C VAL A 44 31.92 -5.27 -5.39
N LYS A 45 32.91 -6.10 -5.72
CA LYS A 45 34.09 -5.68 -6.49
C LYS A 45 33.93 -5.89 -7.99
N GLU A 46 33.20 -6.94 -8.37
CA GLU A 46 32.93 -7.32 -9.75
C GLU A 46 31.42 -7.46 -9.96
N THR A 47 30.90 -6.79 -10.99
CA THR A 47 29.44 -6.73 -11.22
C THR A 47 28.95 -7.77 -12.22
N GLN A 48 29.86 -8.50 -12.87
CA GLN A 48 29.54 -9.52 -13.88
C GLN A 48 30.50 -10.71 -13.77
N PRO A 49 30.07 -11.93 -14.14
CA PRO A 49 30.96 -13.09 -14.15
C PRO A 49 32.07 -12.97 -15.20
N SER A 50 33.11 -13.80 -15.05
CA SER A 50 34.28 -13.79 -15.93
C SER A 50 33.92 -14.14 -17.38
N ARG A 51 32.85 -14.91 -17.56
CA ARG A 51 32.33 -15.39 -18.85
C ARG A 51 30.80 -15.43 -18.85
N ASP A 52 30.20 -15.74 -19.99
CA ASP A 52 28.75 -15.98 -20.05
C ASP A 52 28.42 -17.31 -19.38
N LEU A 53 27.36 -17.33 -18.58
CA LEU A 53 26.93 -18.50 -17.81
C LEU A 53 25.53 -18.94 -18.21
N ARG A 54 25.37 -20.24 -18.45
CA ARG A 54 24.08 -20.88 -18.71
C ARG A 54 23.70 -21.81 -17.57
N ILE A 55 22.64 -21.43 -16.85
CA ILE A 55 22.11 -22.18 -15.72
C ILE A 55 20.81 -22.86 -16.13
N VAL A 56 20.71 -24.17 -15.89
CA VAL A 56 19.47 -24.94 -16.09
C VAL A 56 18.89 -25.31 -14.73
N TRP A 57 17.68 -24.80 -14.44
CA TRP A 57 16.95 -25.11 -13.22
C TRP A 57 15.96 -26.26 -13.46
N VAL A 58 16.23 -27.42 -12.87
CA VAL A 58 15.42 -28.63 -12.97
C VAL A 58 14.38 -28.65 -11.85
N TRP A 59 13.12 -28.83 -12.23
CA TRP A 59 11.97 -28.77 -11.33
C TRP A 59 10.91 -29.80 -11.71
N ASP A 60 10.01 -30.14 -10.78
CA ASP A 60 8.81 -30.94 -11.02
C ASP A 60 7.66 -30.33 -10.19
N PHE A 61 6.50 -30.97 -10.15
CA PHE A 61 5.43 -30.65 -9.22
C PHE A 61 5.51 -31.59 -8.02
N ASP A 62 5.34 -31.04 -6.82
CA ASP A 62 5.06 -31.89 -5.69
C ASP A 62 3.60 -32.35 -5.72
N LYS A 63 3.41 -33.66 -5.62
CA LYS A 63 2.09 -34.29 -5.63
C LYS A 63 1.67 -34.77 -4.24
N ASN A 64 2.58 -34.69 -3.26
CA ASN A 64 2.45 -35.40 -1.99
C ASN A 64 2.31 -34.47 -0.77
N HIS A 65 2.59 -33.17 -0.89
CA HIS A 65 2.45 -32.22 0.22
C HIS A 65 1.45 -31.09 -0.06
N ALA A 66 1.01 -30.44 1.02
CA ALA A 66 0.15 -29.26 0.95
C ALA A 66 0.93 -28.04 0.41
N PRO A 67 0.24 -27.03 -0.16
CA PRO A 67 0.86 -25.78 -0.58
C PRO A 67 1.71 -25.15 0.54
N GLY A 68 2.93 -24.70 0.20
CA GLY A 68 3.93 -24.18 1.15
C GLY A 68 5.16 -25.07 1.33
N PHE A 69 5.04 -26.37 1.06
CA PHE A 69 6.11 -27.38 1.13
C PHE A 69 6.50 -27.83 -0.27
N HIS A 70 7.80 -28.09 -0.50
CA HIS A 70 8.29 -28.60 -1.79
C HIS A 70 7.74 -27.80 -2.99
N GLU A 71 7.64 -26.47 -2.82
CA GLU A 71 7.08 -25.53 -3.80
C GLU A 71 8.07 -25.28 -4.96
N TYR A 72 8.42 -26.35 -5.68
CA TYR A 72 9.42 -26.40 -6.73
C TYR A 72 9.21 -25.32 -7.79
N VAL A 73 7.97 -25.08 -8.20
CA VAL A 73 7.59 -24.03 -9.17
C VAL A 73 7.91 -22.64 -8.63
N LYS A 74 7.49 -22.33 -7.39
CA LYS A 74 7.69 -21.00 -6.81
C LYS A 74 9.17 -20.72 -6.51
N ALA A 75 9.91 -21.72 -6.03
CA ALA A 75 11.35 -21.59 -5.82
C ALA A 75 12.10 -21.42 -7.14
N ARG A 76 11.77 -22.21 -8.18
CA ARG A 76 12.30 -22.02 -9.53
C ARG A 76 12.05 -20.60 -10.02
N ASP A 77 10.83 -20.10 -9.91
CA ASP A 77 10.46 -18.76 -10.39
C ASP A 77 11.17 -17.65 -9.62
N LEU A 78 11.31 -17.80 -8.30
CA LEU A 78 12.11 -16.90 -7.47
C LEU A 78 13.57 -16.91 -7.89
N CYS A 79 14.23 -18.06 -7.85
CA CYS A 79 15.66 -18.18 -8.11
C CYS A 79 16.01 -17.83 -9.56
N SER A 80 15.22 -18.29 -10.54
CA SER A 80 15.45 -17.95 -11.96
C SER A 80 15.33 -16.46 -12.20
N ARG A 81 14.35 -15.80 -11.58
CA ARG A 81 14.17 -14.34 -11.69
C ARG A 81 15.30 -13.57 -11.03
N LEU A 82 15.83 -14.03 -9.89
CA LEU A 82 16.99 -13.42 -9.25
C LEU A 82 18.24 -13.59 -10.12
N LEU A 83 18.57 -14.81 -10.53
CA LEU A 83 19.78 -15.14 -11.29
C LEU A 83 19.84 -14.41 -12.65
N LYS A 84 18.70 -14.23 -13.34
CA LYS A 84 18.62 -13.46 -14.60
C LYS A 84 18.98 -11.97 -14.47
N ARG A 85 19.19 -11.46 -13.25
CA ARG A 85 19.58 -10.06 -13.00
C ARG A 85 21.08 -9.88 -12.96
N VAL A 86 21.84 -10.98 -12.90
CA VAL A 86 23.29 -10.94 -13.00
C VAL A 86 23.62 -10.80 -14.49
N PRO A 87 24.42 -9.79 -14.88
CA PRO A 87 24.86 -9.64 -16.26
C PRO A 87 25.51 -10.93 -16.76
N ARG A 88 25.32 -11.25 -18.04
CA ARG A 88 25.91 -12.44 -18.70
C ARG A 88 25.42 -13.79 -18.15
N VAL A 89 24.37 -13.81 -17.33
CA VAL A 89 23.73 -15.05 -16.85
C VAL A 89 22.41 -15.29 -17.58
N THR A 90 22.31 -16.45 -18.24
CA THR A 90 21.06 -16.96 -18.81
C THR A 90 20.54 -18.11 -17.95
N VAL A 91 19.23 -18.11 -17.67
CA VAL A 91 18.58 -19.17 -16.91
C VAL A 91 17.46 -19.80 -17.72
N GLU A 92 17.58 -21.09 -17.94
CA GLU A 92 16.56 -21.95 -18.53
C GLU A 92 15.96 -22.86 -17.46
N SER A 93 14.78 -23.43 -17.74
CA SER A 93 14.18 -24.43 -16.88
C SER A 93 14.00 -25.76 -17.60
N ALA A 94 14.11 -26.86 -16.87
CA ALA A 94 13.83 -28.19 -17.36
C ALA A 94 12.83 -28.89 -16.44
N HIS A 95 11.73 -29.39 -17.00
CA HIS A 95 10.78 -30.18 -16.25
C HIS A 95 11.31 -31.63 -16.12
N GLN A 96 11.46 -32.11 -14.89
CA GLN A 96 11.97 -33.43 -14.48
C GLN A 96 13.44 -33.74 -14.85
N PHE A 97 13.85 -33.51 -16.09
CA PHE A 97 15.22 -33.75 -16.53
C PHE A 97 15.61 -32.87 -17.74
N PRO A 98 16.84 -32.35 -17.82
CA PRO A 98 17.28 -31.55 -18.97
C PRO A 98 17.35 -32.34 -20.27
N THR A 99 17.07 -31.64 -21.38
CA THR A 99 17.29 -32.17 -22.73
C THR A 99 18.79 -32.32 -23.04
N ALA A 100 19.16 -33.10 -24.07
CA ALA A 100 20.56 -33.24 -24.48
C ALA A 100 21.23 -31.89 -24.82
N LYS A 101 20.50 -30.98 -25.50
CA LYS A 101 20.98 -29.62 -25.83
C LYS A 101 21.22 -28.76 -24.58
N GLN A 102 20.34 -28.88 -23.59
CA GLN A 102 20.54 -28.22 -22.29
C GLN A 102 21.76 -28.80 -21.58
N TRP A 103 21.93 -30.12 -21.58
CA TRP A 103 23.12 -30.76 -21.01
C TRP A 103 24.39 -30.37 -21.73
N GLU A 104 24.39 -30.16 -23.05
CA GLU A 104 25.57 -29.78 -23.82
C GLU A 104 26.03 -28.36 -23.52
N SER A 105 25.08 -27.43 -23.38
CA SER A 105 25.35 -25.99 -23.26
C SER A 105 25.35 -25.43 -21.85
N ALA A 106 24.85 -26.17 -20.85
CA ALA A 106 24.85 -25.71 -19.47
C ALA A 106 26.26 -25.62 -18.88
N ASP A 107 26.43 -24.63 -18.00
CA ASP A 107 27.55 -24.52 -17.05
C ASP A 107 27.17 -25.05 -15.68
N LEU A 108 25.90 -24.89 -15.31
CA LEU A 108 25.33 -25.34 -14.05
C LEU A 108 23.97 -25.98 -14.26
N VAL A 109 23.74 -27.12 -13.63
CA VAL A 109 22.41 -27.73 -13.53
C VAL A 109 22.01 -27.83 -12.07
N VAL A 110 20.91 -27.16 -11.72
CA VAL A 110 20.36 -27.12 -10.36
C VAL A 110 19.17 -28.07 -10.28
N PHE A 111 19.25 -29.10 -9.45
CA PHE A 111 18.19 -30.04 -9.18
C PHE A 111 17.44 -29.63 -7.91
N TYR A 112 16.20 -29.15 -8.08
CA TYR A 112 15.25 -28.92 -6.99
C TYR A 112 13.89 -29.49 -7.36
N LEU A 113 13.74 -30.78 -7.10
CA LEU A 113 12.58 -31.62 -7.35
C LEU A 113 12.74 -32.91 -6.55
N GLN A 114 11.65 -33.63 -6.31
CA GLN A 114 11.76 -35.05 -5.99
C GLN A 114 12.08 -35.83 -7.27
N MET A 115 13.22 -36.52 -7.32
CA MET A 115 13.68 -37.16 -8.55
C MET A 115 12.84 -38.41 -8.87
N GLN A 116 12.32 -38.47 -10.10
CA GLN A 116 11.75 -39.70 -10.66
C GLN A 116 12.86 -40.73 -10.95
N PRO A 117 12.58 -42.05 -10.97
CA PRO A 117 13.57 -43.07 -11.32
C PRO A 117 14.28 -42.75 -12.64
N MET A 118 15.60 -42.62 -12.59
CA MET A 118 16.42 -42.24 -13.75
C MET A 118 16.78 -43.44 -14.63
N LYS A 119 16.78 -43.20 -15.94
CA LYS A 119 17.23 -44.15 -16.96
C LYS A 119 18.77 -44.21 -17.00
N PRO A 120 19.39 -45.34 -17.38
CA PRO A 120 20.84 -45.44 -17.58
C PRO A 120 21.43 -44.33 -18.47
N SER A 121 20.74 -43.97 -19.55
CA SER A 121 21.18 -42.90 -20.46
C SER A 121 21.24 -41.52 -19.80
N GLN A 122 20.36 -41.24 -18.84
CA GLN A 122 20.37 -39.97 -18.11
C GLN A 122 21.57 -39.88 -17.16
N PHE A 123 21.96 -41.00 -16.55
CA PHE A 123 23.19 -41.09 -15.77
C PHE A 123 24.43 -40.84 -16.64
N THR A 124 24.46 -41.39 -17.86
CA THR A 124 25.55 -41.15 -18.82
C THR A 124 25.68 -39.65 -19.15
N LEU A 125 24.57 -38.92 -19.31
CA LEU A 125 24.59 -37.47 -19.55
C LEU A 125 25.16 -36.69 -18.36
N MET A 126 24.76 -37.03 -17.13
CA MET A 126 25.33 -36.42 -15.92
C MET A 126 26.83 -36.69 -15.79
N ASP A 127 27.27 -37.93 -16.04
CA ASP A 127 28.67 -38.31 -15.96
C ASP A 127 29.51 -37.58 -17.01
N ALA A 128 29.00 -37.46 -18.24
CA ALA A 128 29.65 -36.71 -19.30
C ALA A 128 29.74 -35.21 -18.96
N PHE A 129 28.68 -34.63 -18.39
CA PHE A 129 28.63 -33.24 -17.93
C PHE A 129 29.69 -32.96 -16.84
N LEU A 130 29.78 -33.82 -15.83
CA LEU A 130 30.80 -33.71 -14.78
C LEU A 130 32.21 -33.92 -15.35
N LYS A 131 32.42 -34.91 -16.21
CA LYS A 131 33.72 -35.20 -16.84
C LYS A 131 34.27 -33.99 -17.61
N ARG A 132 33.41 -33.23 -18.28
CA ARG A 132 33.83 -32.01 -19.02
C ARG A 132 33.95 -30.76 -18.15
N GLY A 133 33.67 -30.84 -16.85
CA GLY A 133 33.84 -29.74 -15.91
C GLY A 133 32.58 -28.98 -15.51
N GLY A 134 31.39 -29.50 -15.84
CA GLY A 134 30.12 -28.87 -15.47
C GLY A 134 29.84 -28.90 -13.96
N GLY A 135 29.06 -27.92 -13.49
CA GLY A 135 28.64 -27.77 -12.09
C GLY A 135 27.26 -28.38 -11.82
N LEU A 136 27.11 -29.14 -10.74
CA LEU A 136 25.83 -29.65 -10.26
C LEU A 136 25.48 -29.09 -8.88
N VAL A 137 24.22 -28.74 -8.69
CA VAL A 137 23.66 -28.39 -7.37
C VAL A 137 22.46 -29.28 -7.11
N ALA A 138 22.44 -29.96 -5.96
CA ALA A 138 21.32 -30.80 -5.54
C ALA A 138 20.72 -30.23 -4.25
N ILE A 139 19.41 -29.95 -4.28
CA ILE A 139 18.70 -29.31 -3.17
C ILE A 139 17.58 -30.24 -2.68
N HIS A 140 17.63 -30.56 -1.40
CA HIS A 140 16.54 -31.16 -0.63
C HIS A 140 15.89 -32.39 -1.27
N GLY A 141 14.73 -32.22 -1.93
CA GLY A 141 14.01 -33.30 -2.61
C GLY A 141 14.85 -34.05 -3.65
N ALA A 142 15.92 -33.42 -4.18
CA ALA A 142 16.81 -34.03 -5.16
C ALA A 142 17.54 -35.28 -4.64
N PHE A 143 17.65 -35.43 -3.32
CA PHE A 143 18.25 -36.62 -2.70
C PHE A 143 17.26 -37.78 -2.57
N ILE A 144 15.96 -37.53 -2.72
CA ILE A 144 14.92 -38.53 -2.58
C ILE A 144 14.68 -39.22 -3.93
N GLN A 145 15.32 -40.36 -4.11
CA GLN A 145 15.03 -41.30 -5.18
C GLN A 145 15.01 -42.72 -4.58
N GLY A 146 14.00 -43.52 -4.92
CA GLY A 146 13.71 -44.82 -4.30
C GLY A 146 14.81 -45.90 -4.44
N PRO A 147 14.58 -47.06 -5.09
CA PRO A 147 15.47 -48.23 -5.01
C PRO A 147 16.88 -48.05 -5.63
N ILE A 148 17.20 -46.87 -6.17
CA ILE A 148 18.46 -46.57 -6.88
C ILE A 148 19.29 -45.46 -6.22
N GLY A 149 19.02 -45.11 -4.96
CA GLY A 149 19.72 -44.04 -4.22
C GLY A 149 21.25 -44.10 -4.31
N SER A 150 21.86 -45.30 -4.26
CA SER A 150 23.32 -45.47 -4.38
C SER A 150 23.90 -44.90 -5.68
N LYS A 151 23.16 -44.97 -6.79
CA LYS A 151 23.58 -44.39 -8.08
C LYS A 151 23.55 -42.86 -8.05
N ILE A 152 22.60 -42.25 -7.34
CA ILE A 152 22.56 -40.79 -7.13
C ILE A 152 23.65 -40.36 -6.18
N ALA A 153 23.86 -41.08 -5.07
CA ALA A 153 24.91 -40.77 -4.09
C ALA A 153 26.31 -40.73 -4.75
N LYS A 154 26.58 -41.57 -5.74
CA LYS A 154 27.83 -41.50 -6.52
C LYS A 154 28.07 -40.12 -7.15
N ARG A 155 27.01 -39.42 -7.57
CA ARG A 155 27.04 -38.14 -8.31
C ARG A 155 26.81 -36.94 -7.41
N PHE A 156 25.82 -37.00 -6.53
CA PHE A 156 25.49 -35.92 -5.59
C PHE A 156 26.26 -35.99 -4.28
N GLY A 157 26.98 -37.08 -4.01
CA GLY A 157 27.70 -37.34 -2.77
C GLY A 157 26.90 -38.21 -1.81
N LEU A 158 25.65 -37.83 -1.54
CA LEU A 158 24.72 -38.55 -0.68
C LEU A 158 23.35 -38.70 -1.36
N ALA A 159 22.55 -39.69 -0.95
CA ALA A 159 21.18 -39.87 -1.41
C ALA A 159 20.33 -40.70 -0.44
N TRP A 160 19.01 -40.69 -0.64
CA TRP A 160 18.05 -41.44 0.15
C TRP A 160 18.26 -42.95 0.04
N LYS A 161 18.29 -43.65 1.18
CA LYS A 161 18.33 -45.11 1.27
C LYS A 161 17.06 -45.64 1.94
N PRO A 162 16.18 -46.35 1.20
CA PRO A 162 15.01 -46.99 1.79
C PRO A 162 15.37 -47.83 3.02
N GLY A 163 14.61 -47.67 4.11
CA GLY A 163 14.81 -48.39 5.37
C GLY A 163 15.95 -47.89 6.26
N LYS A 164 16.86 -47.03 5.78
CA LYS A 164 17.97 -46.46 6.57
C LYS A 164 17.83 -44.95 6.78
N THR A 165 17.50 -44.21 5.73
CA THR A 165 17.40 -42.75 5.81
C THR A 165 16.15 -42.33 6.58
N ARG A 166 16.33 -41.34 7.43
CA ARG A 166 15.31 -40.73 8.27
C ARG A 166 15.20 -39.24 7.94
N TRP A 167 14.04 -38.68 8.20
CA TRP A 167 13.74 -37.27 8.05
C TRP A 167 13.03 -36.74 9.30
N GLY A 168 13.15 -35.43 9.52
CA GLY A 168 12.55 -34.72 10.63
C GLY A 168 12.95 -33.25 10.58
N VAL A 169 12.52 -32.47 11.56
CA VAL A 169 12.86 -31.05 11.62
C VAL A 169 14.36 -30.83 11.77
N LEU A 170 14.88 -29.76 11.18
CA LEU A 170 16.22 -29.28 11.52
C LEU A 170 16.20 -28.72 12.95
N PRO A 171 16.94 -29.29 13.92
CA PRO A 171 16.85 -28.86 15.31
C PRO A 171 17.21 -27.38 15.50
N MET A 172 16.49 -26.72 16.41
CA MET A 172 16.68 -25.32 16.77
C MET A 172 17.03 -25.19 18.26
N PRO A 173 18.01 -24.35 18.64
CA PRO A 173 18.92 -23.58 17.76
C PRO A 173 19.89 -24.53 17.05
N SER A 174 20.00 -24.40 15.73
CA SER A 174 20.87 -25.27 14.96
C SER A 174 22.32 -24.92 15.30
N SER A 175 23.04 -25.81 15.98
CA SER A 175 24.50 -25.75 15.98
C SER A 175 24.98 -26.30 14.65
N VAL A 176 24.86 -25.50 13.60
CA VAL A 176 25.48 -25.84 12.32
C VAL A 176 26.98 -25.63 12.48
N ASP A 177 27.71 -26.72 12.72
CA ASP A 177 29.17 -26.69 12.82
C ASP A 177 29.74 -26.50 11.42
N SER A 178 30.02 -25.24 11.06
CA SER A 178 30.48 -24.89 9.72
C SER A 178 32.00 -24.81 9.65
N SER A 179 32.58 -25.36 8.57
CA SER A 179 34.01 -25.22 8.29
C SER A 179 34.23 -24.01 7.38
N ARG A 180 34.93 -23.00 7.90
CA ARG A 180 35.33 -21.81 7.11
C ARG A 180 36.46 -22.10 6.12
N LYS A 181 37.17 -23.24 6.24
CA LYS A 181 38.34 -23.57 5.40
C LYS A 181 38.07 -23.56 3.89
N HIS A 182 36.83 -23.83 3.48
CA HIS A 182 36.46 -23.89 2.06
C HIS A 182 36.00 -22.52 1.49
N GLY A 183 35.67 -21.55 2.34
CA GLY A 183 35.24 -20.21 1.90
C GLY A 183 33.73 -20.00 1.70
N ILE A 184 32.93 -21.06 1.51
CA ILE A 184 31.47 -20.92 1.33
C ILE A 184 30.82 -20.31 2.59
N PHE A 185 31.32 -20.67 3.77
CA PHE A 185 30.84 -20.17 5.07
C PHE A 185 31.68 -18.99 5.61
N ASP A 186 32.48 -18.33 4.78
CA ASP A 186 33.27 -17.17 5.23
C ASP A 186 32.37 -16.03 5.73
N GLY A 187 32.78 -15.44 6.86
CA GLY A 187 32.08 -14.33 7.50
C GLY A 187 30.89 -14.73 8.38
N PHE A 188 30.35 -15.95 8.25
CA PHE A 188 29.23 -16.42 9.08
C PHE A 188 29.61 -16.54 10.56
N PRO A 189 28.63 -16.45 11.48
CA PRO A 189 28.85 -16.75 12.90
C PRO A 189 29.21 -18.23 13.11
N ASP A 190 29.90 -18.54 14.22
CA ASP A 190 30.30 -19.91 14.58
C ASP A 190 29.11 -20.85 14.80
N LYS A 191 27.96 -20.30 15.20
CA LYS A 191 26.69 -21.01 15.27
C LYS A 191 25.69 -20.32 14.36
N LEU A 192 25.19 -21.06 13.38
CA LEU A 192 24.23 -20.59 12.39
C LEU A 192 22.88 -21.28 12.60
N ASN A 193 21.85 -20.50 12.93
CA ASN A 193 20.48 -21.01 12.99
C ASN A 193 19.87 -21.07 11.59
N LEU A 194 19.25 -22.18 11.21
CA LEU A 194 18.43 -22.33 10.00
C LEU A 194 17.10 -22.99 10.37
N VAL A 195 16.03 -22.71 9.62
CA VAL A 195 14.69 -23.28 9.87
C VAL A 195 14.25 -24.06 8.64
N ASP A 196 14.40 -25.38 8.68
CA ASP A 196 14.07 -26.26 7.56
C ASP A 196 13.83 -27.71 8.03
N GLU A 197 13.84 -28.66 7.10
CA GLU A 197 13.86 -30.10 7.33
C GLU A 197 15.31 -30.63 7.25
N HIS A 198 15.58 -31.74 7.93
CA HIS A 198 16.85 -32.45 7.89
C HIS A 198 16.68 -33.93 7.52
N TYR A 199 17.66 -34.47 6.78
CA TYR A 199 17.80 -35.89 6.44
C TYR A 199 19.07 -36.46 7.05
N TRP A 200 18.98 -37.65 7.62
CA TRP A 200 20.12 -38.36 8.19
C TRP A 200 20.07 -39.85 7.87
N GLY A 201 21.23 -40.53 7.95
CA GLY A 201 21.35 -41.92 7.51
C GLY A 201 21.27 -42.10 5.98
N LEU A 202 21.70 -41.08 5.22
CA LEU A 202 21.81 -41.14 3.75
C LEU A 202 22.82 -42.22 3.31
N ASP A 203 22.65 -42.76 2.09
CA ASP A 203 23.64 -43.60 1.42
C ASP A 203 24.75 -42.75 0.81
N GLY A 204 25.96 -43.30 0.73
CA GLY A 204 27.15 -42.64 0.18
C GLY A 204 28.34 -42.71 1.12
N ASN A 205 29.50 -42.26 0.63
CA ASN A 205 30.75 -42.25 1.37
C ASN A 205 31.12 -40.81 1.77
N THR A 206 30.94 -40.48 3.05
CA THR A 206 31.23 -39.13 3.57
C THR A 206 32.71 -38.76 3.51
N ASN A 207 33.62 -39.75 3.44
CA ASN A 207 35.06 -39.49 3.32
C ASN A 207 35.46 -38.94 1.93
N GLU A 208 34.57 -39.04 0.94
CA GLU A 208 34.74 -38.44 -0.39
C GLU A 208 34.19 -37.01 -0.47
N LEU A 209 33.67 -36.47 0.63
CA LEU A 209 32.99 -35.19 0.66
C LEU A 209 33.81 -34.18 1.46
N THR A 210 33.86 -32.95 0.98
CA THR A 210 34.18 -31.82 1.84
C THR A 210 32.88 -31.40 2.53
N VAL A 211 32.65 -31.95 3.71
CA VAL A 211 31.49 -31.59 4.54
C VAL A 211 31.69 -30.16 5.04
N LEU A 212 30.77 -29.28 4.69
CA LEU A 212 30.86 -27.85 5.00
C LEU A 212 30.13 -27.49 6.28
N ALA A 213 29.09 -28.24 6.61
CA ALA A 213 28.24 -27.99 7.76
C ALA A 213 27.53 -29.28 8.20
N THR A 214 27.45 -29.51 9.51
CA THR A 214 26.73 -30.65 10.11
C THR A 214 25.71 -30.20 11.16
N SER A 215 24.71 -31.03 11.44
CA SER A 215 23.81 -30.84 12.59
C SER A 215 23.46 -32.18 13.24
N GLU A 216 23.00 -32.14 14.49
CA GLU A 216 22.37 -33.30 15.11
C GLU A 216 20.99 -33.56 14.52
N ALA A 217 20.52 -34.80 14.62
CA ALA A 217 19.25 -35.20 14.06
C ALA A 217 18.26 -35.70 15.11
N GLY A 218 16.98 -35.47 14.85
CA GLY A 218 15.89 -35.93 15.70
C GLY A 218 14.92 -34.81 16.11
N PRO A 219 13.68 -35.14 16.49
CA PRO A 219 13.03 -36.46 16.38
C PRO A 219 12.69 -36.79 14.92
N GLN A 220 12.46 -38.09 14.64
CA GLN A 220 12.03 -38.52 13.32
C GLN A 220 10.55 -38.16 13.07
N LYS A 221 10.24 -37.70 11.86
CA LYS A 221 8.92 -37.23 11.42
C LYS A 221 8.51 -35.91 12.10
N ARG A 222 7.20 -35.65 12.17
CA ARG A 222 6.63 -34.39 12.66
C ARG A 222 6.95 -34.17 14.15
N SER A 223 7.37 -32.95 14.47
CA SER A 223 7.55 -32.50 15.86
C SER A 223 6.46 -31.51 16.27
N LEU A 224 5.98 -31.61 17.51
CA LEU A 224 4.97 -30.69 18.09
C LEU A 224 5.58 -29.37 18.58
N GLY A 225 6.91 -29.28 18.69
CA GLY A 225 7.65 -28.07 19.07
C GLY A 225 9.14 -28.16 18.68
N PRO A 226 9.95 -27.12 18.94
CA PRO A 226 11.40 -27.19 18.79
C PRO A 226 11.98 -28.37 19.58
N PRO A 227 12.77 -29.26 18.97
CA PRO A 227 13.36 -30.40 19.65
C PRO A 227 14.25 -29.97 20.83
N LYS A 228 14.12 -30.66 21.96
CA LYS A 228 15.04 -30.55 23.08
C LYS A 228 16.32 -31.34 22.78
N ALA A 229 17.44 -30.93 23.37
CA ALA A 229 18.72 -31.63 23.21
C ALA A 229 18.64 -33.13 23.56
N SER A 230 17.81 -33.51 24.55
CA SER A 230 17.58 -34.91 24.93
C SER A 230 16.83 -35.74 23.88
N GLU A 231 16.21 -35.11 22.90
CA GLU A 231 15.45 -35.75 21.82
C GLU A 231 16.30 -35.97 20.55
N LEU A 232 17.54 -35.48 20.56
CA LEU A 232 18.49 -35.60 19.46
C LEU A 232 19.34 -36.87 19.61
N ASP A 233 19.80 -37.42 18.48
CA ASP A 233 20.56 -38.67 18.46
C ASP A 233 22.05 -38.52 18.86
N GLY A 234 22.50 -37.29 19.14
CA GLY A 234 23.87 -36.95 19.52
C GLY A 234 24.91 -37.15 18.40
N LYS A 235 24.50 -37.46 17.17
CA LYS A 235 25.39 -37.70 16.02
C LYS A 235 25.38 -36.50 15.08
N ARG A 236 26.55 -36.15 14.53
CA ARG A 236 26.68 -35.05 13.58
C ARG A 236 26.51 -35.55 12.14
N TRP A 237 25.44 -35.10 11.49
CA TRP A 237 25.07 -35.49 10.13
C TRP A 237 25.30 -34.34 9.13
N PRO A 238 25.74 -34.61 7.90
CA PRO A 238 25.97 -33.57 6.88
C PRO A 238 24.69 -32.81 6.49
N LEU A 239 24.77 -31.47 6.45
CA LEU A 239 23.74 -30.58 5.91
C LEU A 239 24.13 -29.99 4.56
N PHE A 240 25.39 -29.57 4.43
CA PHE A 240 25.95 -29.00 3.22
C PHE A 240 27.30 -29.64 2.95
N TRP A 241 27.59 -29.91 1.69
CA TRP A 241 28.88 -30.46 1.29
C TRP A 241 29.23 -30.06 -0.14
N THR A 242 30.51 -30.17 -0.46
CA THR A 242 31.00 -30.17 -1.83
C THR A 242 31.66 -31.50 -2.17
N LYS A 243 31.63 -31.85 -3.46
CA LYS A 243 32.34 -33.01 -4.03
C LYS A 243 32.91 -32.62 -5.39
N GLU A 244 34.15 -32.99 -5.64
CA GLU A 244 34.75 -32.91 -6.97
C GLU A 244 34.74 -34.31 -7.62
N ILE A 245 34.34 -34.38 -8.89
CA ILE A 245 34.31 -35.63 -9.67
C ILE A 245 35.01 -35.36 -10.99
N GLY A 246 36.27 -35.78 -11.07
CA GLY A 246 37.14 -35.39 -12.19
C GLY A 246 37.27 -33.87 -12.26
N LYS A 247 36.83 -33.25 -13.37
CA LYS A 247 36.81 -31.79 -13.52
C LYS A 247 35.54 -31.13 -12.99
N GLY A 248 34.49 -31.90 -12.72
CA GLY A 248 33.17 -31.41 -12.31
C GLY A 248 33.11 -31.10 -10.83
N ARG A 249 32.19 -30.19 -10.47
CA ARG A 249 31.98 -29.73 -9.09
C ARG A 249 30.54 -29.87 -8.69
N VAL A 250 30.31 -30.40 -7.49
CA VAL A 250 28.97 -30.70 -6.98
C VAL A 250 28.78 -30.07 -5.62
N PHE A 251 27.68 -29.34 -5.44
CA PHE A 251 27.25 -28.78 -4.17
C PHE A 251 25.93 -29.42 -3.72
N GLY A 252 25.91 -29.98 -2.52
CA GLY A 252 24.72 -30.57 -1.91
C GLY A 252 24.17 -29.71 -0.77
N SER A 253 22.85 -29.52 -0.76
CA SER A 253 22.13 -28.78 0.28
C SER A 253 20.91 -29.56 0.76
N ILE A 254 20.95 -30.09 1.98
CA ILE A 254 19.77 -30.71 2.60
C ILE A 254 18.67 -29.69 2.85
N PRO A 255 18.92 -28.48 3.39
CA PRO A 255 17.85 -27.49 3.53
C PRO A 255 17.28 -27.07 2.18
N GLY A 256 16.00 -26.69 2.18
CA GLY A 256 15.23 -26.35 0.99
C GLY A 256 13.80 -26.92 1.00
N HIS A 257 13.30 -27.44 2.11
CA HIS A 257 11.93 -27.95 2.25
C HIS A 257 10.89 -26.85 2.22
N ASN A 258 11.13 -25.80 3.03
CA ASN A 258 10.22 -24.69 3.21
C ASN A 258 10.47 -23.64 2.14
N LEU A 259 9.42 -23.11 1.51
CA LEU A 259 9.59 -22.05 0.50
C LEU A 259 10.28 -20.81 1.08
N PHE A 260 10.01 -20.46 2.36
CA PHE A 260 10.62 -19.29 2.98
C PHE A 260 12.13 -19.44 3.21
N THR A 261 12.70 -20.65 3.19
CA THR A 261 14.14 -20.86 3.32
C THR A 261 14.88 -20.20 2.17
N PHE A 262 14.32 -20.23 0.96
CA PHE A 262 14.86 -19.50 -0.19
C PHE A 262 14.80 -17.98 -0.04
N ASN A 263 14.09 -17.44 0.96
CA ASN A 263 14.06 -16.01 1.29
C ASN A 263 14.95 -15.63 2.47
N ASP A 264 15.53 -16.60 3.19
CA ASP A 264 16.52 -16.32 4.24
C ASP A 264 17.84 -15.86 3.60
N PRO A 265 18.33 -14.63 3.92
CA PRO A 265 19.61 -14.14 3.40
C PRO A 265 20.78 -15.10 3.63
N TYR A 266 20.81 -15.80 4.77
CA TYR A 266 21.90 -16.72 5.11
C TYR A 266 21.92 -17.93 4.20
N TYR A 267 20.75 -18.53 3.98
CA TYR A 267 20.62 -19.63 3.03
C TYR A 267 20.94 -19.19 1.60
N ARG A 268 20.52 -17.98 1.18
CA ARG A 268 20.85 -17.44 -0.15
C ARG A 268 22.35 -17.27 -0.36
N ILE A 269 23.08 -16.75 0.64
CA ILE A 269 24.54 -16.64 0.54
C ILE A 269 25.17 -18.02 0.34
N ILE A 270 24.77 -19.00 1.15
CA ILE A 270 25.30 -20.37 1.06
C ILE A 270 25.00 -20.98 -0.31
N LEU A 271 23.75 -20.88 -0.77
CA LEU A 271 23.32 -21.42 -2.05
C LEU A 271 24.06 -20.75 -3.22
N LEU A 272 24.11 -19.41 -3.26
CA LEU A 272 24.75 -18.67 -4.35
C LEU A 272 26.27 -18.85 -4.36
N ARG A 273 26.93 -18.95 -3.19
CA ARG A 273 28.35 -19.31 -3.11
C ARG A 273 28.59 -20.74 -3.57
N GLY A 274 27.72 -21.69 -3.22
CA GLY A 274 27.77 -23.07 -3.71
C GLY A 274 27.62 -23.15 -5.23
N MET A 275 26.67 -22.39 -5.81
CA MET A 275 26.49 -22.26 -7.25
C MET A 275 27.71 -21.65 -7.95
N ALA A 276 28.22 -20.53 -7.44
CA ALA A 276 29.39 -19.86 -7.99
C ALA A 276 30.63 -20.78 -7.94
N TRP A 277 30.85 -21.47 -6.82
CA TRP A 277 31.92 -22.45 -6.67
C TRP A 277 31.81 -23.60 -7.68
N ALA A 278 30.59 -24.12 -7.88
CA ALA A 278 30.32 -25.20 -8.83
C ALA A 278 30.60 -24.77 -10.29
N MET A 279 30.38 -23.49 -10.62
CA MET A 279 30.68 -22.91 -11.93
C MET A 279 32.13 -22.43 -12.10
N ARG A 280 32.92 -22.45 -11.01
CA ARG A 280 34.27 -21.85 -10.92
C ARG A 280 34.29 -20.33 -11.14
N GLU A 281 33.29 -19.64 -10.59
CA GLU A 281 33.09 -18.20 -10.70
C GLU A 281 33.18 -17.49 -9.36
N ALA A 282 33.45 -16.18 -9.41
CA ALA A 282 33.39 -15.33 -8.23
C ALA A 282 31.95 -15.20 -7.70
N PHE A 283 31.81 -15.04 -6.39
CA PHE A 283 30.51 -14.76 -5.77
C PHE A 283 30.07 -13.29 -5.97
N ASP A 284 31.01 -12.39 -6.22
CA ASP A 284 30.78 -10.94 -6.37
C ASP A 284 29.58 -10.56 -7.25
N PRO A 285 29.43 -11.11 -8.48
CA PRO A 285 28.29 -10.78 -9.35
C PRO A 285 26.93 -11.20 -8.77
N PHE A 286 26.91 -12.16 -7.85
CA PHE A 286 25.69 -12.71 -7.25
C PHE A 286 25.34 -12.06 -5.90
N LYS A 287 26.25 -11.29 -5.28
CA LYS A 287 26.02 -10.59 -4.00
C LYS A 287 24.73 -9.75 -3.98
N PRO A 288 24.38 -8.97 -5.04
CA PRO A 288 23.16 -8.17 -5.03
C PRO A 288 21.86 -8.98 -4.92
N LEU A 289 21.89 -10.29 -5.21
CA LEU A 289 20.72 -11.16 -5.12
C LEU A 289 20.40 -11.56 -3.67
N VAL A 290 21.37 -11.47 -2.76
CA VAL A 290 21.25 -11.93 -1.37
C VAL A 290 20.15 -11.18 -0.63
N THR A 291 20.16 -9.85 -0.70
CA THR A 291 19.24 -8.98 0.05
C THR A 291 17.94 -8.69 -0.71
N HIS A 292 17.86 -9.01 -2.00
CA HIS A 292 16.72 -8.65 -2.82
C HIS A 292 15.46 -9.46 -2.49
N GLU A 293 14.40 -8.83 -1.96
CA GLU A 293 13.20 -9.55 -1.48
C GLU A 293 13.54 -10.58 -0.36
N ALA A 294 14.57 -10.31 0.45
CA ALA A 294 15.02 -11.21 1.51
C ALA A 294 14.39 -10.88 2.87
N LEU A 295 14.36 -11.85 3.78
CA LEU A 295 13.87 -11.71 5.16
C LEU A 295 14.89 -10.94 6.01
N LEU A 296 14.87 -9.62 5.92
CA LEU A 296 15.71 -8.72 6.69
C LEU A 296 14.90 -8.10 7.82
N LYS A 297 15.51 -8.01 9.01
CA LYS A 297 14.97 -7.21 10.10
C LYS A 297 14.93 -5.76 9.64
N SER A 298 13.88 -5.06 10.04
CA SER A 298 13.69 -3.64 9.75
C SER A 298 14.70 -2.80 10.54
N GLY A 299 15.95 -2.82 10.10
CA GLY A 299 17.04 -1.95 10.51
C GLY A 299 17.68 -1.40 9.24
N ASP A 300 17.65 -0.08 9.08
CA ASP A 300 18.31 0.67 7.99
C ASP A 300 17.83 0.47 6.56
N SER A 301 16.52 0.27 6.37
CA SER A 301 15.86 0.40 5.06
C SER A 301 15.69 1.86 4.60
N LYS A 302 16.69 2.73 4.78
CA LYS A 302 16.67 4.12 4.30
C LYS A 302 16.88 4.25 2.79
N GLN A 303 17.30 3.19 2.08
CA GLN A 303 17.75 3.31 0.68
C GLN A 303 16.90 2.60 -0.38
N LEU A 304 15.73 2.05 -0.04
CA LEU A 304 14.81 1.47 -1.03
C LEU A 304 13.41 2.08 -1.03
N SER A 305 13.18 3.14 -0.25
CA SER A 305 12.08 4.05 -0.53
C SER A 305 12.49 4.89 -1.74
N GLY A 306 11.84 4.70 -2.88
CA GLY A 306 11.90 5.65 -4.00
C GLY A 306 11.31 7.04 -3.68
N GLN A 307 11.22 7.39 -2.39
CA GLN A 307 11.00 8.70 -1.83
C GLN A 307 12.26 9.02 -1.01
N ASP A 308 13.13 9.82 -1.59
CA ASP A 308 14.27 10.38 -0.88
C ASP A 308 13.71 11.36 0.15
N LYS A 309 13.55 10.92 1.41
CA LYS A 309 13.13 11.79 2.52
C LYS A 309 14.21 12.84 2.84
N SER A 310 15.30 12.99 2.06
CA SER A 310 16.43 13.85 2.40
C SER A 310 16.32 15.31 1.92
N ASN A 311 15.47 15.63 0.95
CA ASN A 311 15.58 16.93 0.24
C ASN A 311 14.35 17.85 0.33
N GLY A 312 13.43 17.63 1.28
CA GLY A 312 12.27 18.52 1.44
C GLY A 312 11.20 18.42 0.35
N ASP A 313 11.15 17.32 -0.41
CA ASP A 313 10.15 17.06 -1.45
C ASP A 313 8.76 16.66 -0.89
N TRP A 314 7.73 16.79 -1.74
CA TRP A 314 6.34 16.38 -1.48
C TRP A 314 5.84 15.39 -2.56
N PRO A 315 6.28 14.11 -2.52
CA PRO A 315 6.10 13.17 -3.63
C PRO A 315 4.68 12.58 -3.75
N THR A 316 3.85 12.68 -2.72
CA THR A 316 2.48 12.13 -2.68
C THR A 316 1.54 12.99 -1.87
N TYR A 317 0.22 12.74 -1.94
CA TYR A 317 -0.83 13.49 -1.23
C TYR A 317 -0.43 13.81 0.23
N ASN A 318 0.01 12.80 0.99
CA ASN A 318 0.31 12.89 2.41
C ASN A 318 1.77 13.23 2.74
N GLN A 319 2.59 13.61 1.76
CA GLN A 319 4.06 13.69 1.83
C GLN A 319 4.72 12.30 1.99
N GLY A 320 4.21 11.44 2.86
CA GLY A 320 4.63 10.04 3.06
C GLY A 320 3.46 9.07 3.21
N PRO A 321 3.71 7.74 3.24
CA PRO A 321 2.69 6.70 3.39
C PRO A 321 1.95 6.71 4.74
N GLU A 322 2.48 7.37 5.77
CA GLU A 322 1.97 7.39 7.14
C GLU A 322 0.68 8.23 7.35
N GLY A 323 0.29 9.03 6.34
CA GLY A 323 -0.95 9.82 6.35
C GLY A 323 -0.84 11.21 6.99
N TRP A 324 0.38 11.74 7.15
CA TRP A 324 0.63 12.89 8.02
C TRP A 324 0.39 14.26 7.39
N ARG A 325 0.57 14.40 6.07
CA ARG A 325 0.61 15.72 5.41
C ARG A 325 1.60 16.68 6.07
N PHE A 326 2.76 16.16 6.44
CA PHE A 326 3.81 16.91 7.13
C PHE A 326 5.13 16.75 6.41
N ASN A 327 5.73 17.88 6.04
CA ASN A 327 7.11 17.92 5.54
C ASN A 327 8.05 18.33 6.67
N ALA A 328 8.60 17.35 7.38
CA ALA A 328 9.56 17.56 8.46
C ALA A 328 10.91 18.15 8.00
N ASN A 329 11.18 18.09 6.69
CA ASN A 329 12.43 18.51 6.08
C ASN A 329 12.38 19.91 5.49
N GLU A 330 11.24 20.60 5.53
CA GLU A 330 11.20 22.04 5.25
C GLU A 330 12.03 22.78 6.31
N LYS A 331 12.86 23.73 5.88
CA LYS A 331 13.74 24.53 6.75
C LYS A 331 13.77 26.02 6.38
N THR A 332 13.28 26.39 5.21
CA THR A 332 13.35 27.74 4.65
C THR A 332 12.16 28.58 5.07
N LEU A 333 10.93 28.07 4.89
CA LEU A 333 9.73 28.75 5.36
C LEU A 333 9.58 28.57 6.87
N SER A 334 9.25 29.62 7.60
CA SER A 334 9.04 29.58 9.04
C SER A 334 8.04 30.66 9.49
N PRO A 335 7.53 30.63 10.73
CA PRO A 335 6.70 31.70 11.27
C PRO A 335 7.34 33.10 11.16
N LYS A 336 8.67 33.20 11.13
CA LYS A 336 9.41 34.47 11.07
C LYS A 336 9.38 35.15 9.70
N ASN A 337 9.11 34.40 8.63
CA ASN A 337 9.21 34.93 7.25
C ASN A 337 7.99 34.61 6.37
N ALA A 338 7.04 33.82 6.85
CA ALA A 338 5.85 33.42 6.09
C ALA A 338 5.00 34.60 5.57
N GLU A 339 5.02 35.75 6.25
CA GLU A 339 4.31 36.96 5.80
C GLU A 339 4.87 37.55 4.48
N GLN A 340 6.13 37.22 4.16
CA GLN A 340 6.85 37.72 2.98
C GLN A 340 6.58 36.88 1.72
N LEU A 341 5.79 35.81 1.82
CA LEU A 341 5.46 34.96 0.66
C LEU A 341 4.90 35.79 -0.51
N GLU A 342 5.52 35.63 -1.67
CA GLU A 342 5.13 36.24 -2.94
C GLU A 342 4.93 35.18 -4.04
N LEU A 343 4.21 35.56 -5.09
CA LEU A 343 4.02 34.68 -6.26
C LEU A 343 5.33 34.58 -7.04
N LYS A 344 5.91 33.38 -7.14
CA LYS A 344 7.10 33.12 -7.99
C LYS A 344 6.69 32.92 -9.44
N TRP A 345 5.68 32.08 -9.67
CA TRP A 345 5.11 31.85 -10.99
C TRP A 345 3.68 31.30 -10.91
N ARG A 346 2.97 31.36 -12.04
CA ARG A 346 1.65 30.73 -12.22
C ARG A 346 1.57 29.98 -13.54
N PHE A 347 0.83 28.89 -13.53
CA PHE A 347 0.49 28.11 -14.72
C PHE A 347 -1.05 28.01 -14.87
N PRO A 348 -1.61 28.38 -16.03
CA PRO A 348 -0.92 28.99 -17.16
C PRO A 348 -0.51 30.45 -16.84
N PRO A 349 0.45 31.03 -17.58
CA PRO A 349 0.81 32.44 -17.46
C PRO A 349 -0.41 33.36 -17.59
N LYS A 350 -0.32 34.56 -17.00
CA LYS A 350 -1.40 35.56 -17.11
C LYS A 350 -1.60 35.94 -18.58
N GLY A 351 -2.85 35.93 -19.05
CA GLY A 351 -3.17 36.24 -20.46
C GLY A 351 -3.09 35.06 -21.43
N ALA A 352 -2.75 33.84 -20.97
CA ALA A 352 -2.74 32.67 -21.84
C ALA A 352 -4.14 32.38 -22.43
N GLU A 353 -4.18 32.08 -23.74
CA GLU A 353 -5.42 31.75 -24.47
C GLU A 353 -6.02 30.42 -24.00
N LYS A 354 -5.17 29.40 -23.82
CA LYS A 354 -5.60 28.08 -23.38
C LYS A 354 -5.88 28.09 -21.88
N LYS A 355 -7.11 27.74 -21.52
CA LYS A 355 -7.53 27.58 -20.12
C LYS A 355 -7.05 26.25 -19.57
N LEU A 356 -6.60 26.26 -18.31
CA LEU A 356 -6.32 25.06 -17.55
C LEU A 356 -7.61 24.56 -16.89
N GLY A 357 -7.79 23.24 -16.89
CA GLY A 357 -8.87 22.61 -16.13
C GLY A 357 -8.76 22.86 -14.63
N MET A 358 -9.80 22.49 -13.89
CA MET A 358 -9.81 22.56 -12.43
C MET A 358 -8.74 21.65 -11.83
N VAL A 359 -7.85 22.21 -11.01
CA VAL A 359 -6.84 21.47 -10.25
C VAL A 359 -7.36 21.27 -8.84
N SER A 360 -7.93 20.09 -8.57
CA SER A 360 -8.53 19.75 -7.27
C SER A 360 -7.59 18.96 -6.35
N ALA A 361 -6.60 18.29 -6.95
CA ALA A 361 -5.61 17.50 -6.22
C ALA A 361 -4.53 18.39 -5.59
N THR A 362 -3.93 17.93 -4.48
CA THR A 362 -2.68 18.52 -3.98
C THR A 362 -1.56 18.26 -5.00
N PRO A 363 -0.84 19.29 -5.48
CA PRO A 363 0.28 19.07 -6.41
C PRO A 363 1.41 18.28 -5.75
N SER A 364 1.95 17.27 -6.43
CA SER A 364 3.15 16.57 -5.95
C SER A 364 4.40 17.24 -6.50
N VAL A 365 5.44 17.35 -5.70
CA VAL A 365 6.68 18.06 -6.04
C VAL A 365 7.88 17.17 -5.72
N VAL A 366 8.72 16.90 -6.73
CA VAL A 366 9.96 16.13 -6.58
C VAL A 366 11.05 16.80 -7.41
N ASN A 367 12.20 17.10 -6.79
CA ASN A 367 13.31 17.84 -7.42
C ASN A 367 12.84 19.13 -8.12
N GLY A 368 11.96 19.90 -7.45
CA GLY A 368 11.37 21.13 -7.99
C GLY A 368 10.34 20.94 -9.11
N HIS A 369 10.23 19.75 -9.73
CA HIS A 369 9.23 19.45 -10.74
C HIS A 369 7.85 19.23 -10.11
N VAL A 370 6.80 19.75 -10.75
CA VAL A 370 5.43 19.72 -10.21
C VAL A 370 4.53 18.83 -11.06
N TYR A 371 3.83 17.90 -10.40
CA TYR A 371 2.97 16.89 -11.03
C TYR A 371 1.53 17.07 -10.56
N PHE A 372 0.59 17.22 -11.49
CA PHE A 372 -0.82 17.38 -11.17
C PHE A 372 -1.72 17.03 -12.36
N GLY A 373 -2.94 16.59 -12.07
CA GLY A 373 -3.99 16.39 -13.07
C GLY A 373 -5.14 17.39 -12.92
N THR A 374 -5.95 17.49 -13.98
CA THR A 374 -7.14 18.33 -14.01
C THR A 374 -8.43 17.51 -14.03
N ALA A 375 -9.42 17.92 -13.25
CA ALA A 375 -10.71 17.25 -13.11
C ALA A 375 -11.70 17.58 -14.25
N THR A 376 -11.60 18.80 -14.78
CA THR A 376 -12.21 19.27 -16.02
C THR A 376 -11.12 19.49 -17.05
N LEU A 377 -11.45 19.56 -18.35
CA LEU A 377 -10.45 19.60 -19.42
C LEU A 377 -9.33 18.55 -19.20
N PRO A 378 -9.69 17.26 -19.07
CA PRO A 378 -8.86 16.27 -18.38
C PRO A 378 -7.50 16.05 -19.03
N ARG A 379 -6.44 16.46 -18.34
CA ARG A 379 -5.03 16.30 -18.71
C ARG A 379 -4.19 16.08 -17.45
N PHE A 380 -3.03 15.44 -17.59
CA PHE A 380 -2.04 15.30 -16.52
C PHE A 380 -0.74 16.00 -16.93
N TYR A 381 -0.14 16.77 -16.04
CA TYR A 381 0.96 17.67 -16.33
C TYR A 381 2.18 17.34 -15.46
N LYS A 382 3.38 17.44 -16.06
CA LYS A 382 4.64 17.72 -15.35
C LYS A 382 5.10 19.12 -15.73
N LEU A 383 5.38 19.95 -14.73
CA LEU A 383 6.06 21.24 -14.91
C LEU A 383 7.50 21.15 -14.39
N LYS A 384 8.37 21.93 -15.02
CA LYS A 384 9.72 22.23 -14.59
C LYS A 384 9.73 23.15 -13.36
N PRO A 385 10.84 23.26 -12.61
CA PRO A 385 10.95 24.14 -11.44
C PRO A 385 10.60 25.61 -11.70
N ASN A 386 10.82 26.09 -12.92
CA ASN A 386 10.46 27.44 -13.38
C ASN A 386 8.99 27.60 -13.83
N GLY A 387 8.16 26.55 -13.73
CA GLY A 387 6.74 26.57 -14.09
C GLY A 387 6.44 26.32 -15.58
N GLN A 388 7.45 26.08 -16.42
CA GLN A 388 7.24 25.68 -17.81
C GLN A 388 6.79 24.22 -17.91
N ILE A 389 6.06 23.87 -18.97
CA ILE A 389 5.66 22.48 -19.23
C ILE A 389 6.90 21.64 -19.54
N ALA A 390 7.05 20.51 -18.85
CA ALA A 390 7.96 19.44 -19.24
C ALA A 390 7.26 18.48 -20.20
N TRP A 391 6.10 17.95 -19.79
CA TRP A 391 5.24 17.14 -20.66
C TRP A 391 3.78 17.20 -20.20
N VAL A 392 2.87 16.79 -21.10
CA VAL A 392 1.43 16.67 -20.86
C VAL A 392 0.96 15.29 -21.35
N TYR A 393 0.18 14.60 -20.54
CA TYR A 393 -0.49 13.36 -20.89
C TYR A 393 -2.00 13.61 -21.02
N GLU A 394 -2.59 13.21 -22.15
CA GLU A 394 -4.03 13.26 -22.36
C GLU A 394 -4.66 11.92 -21.94
N LEU A 395 -5.67 11.97 -21.05
CA LEU A 395 -6.22 10.76 -20.44
C LEU A 395 -7.28 10.09 -21.31
N GLY A 396 -7.22 8.77 -21.38
CA GLY A 396 -8.28 7.95 -21.97
C GLY A 396 -7.82 7.09 -23.14
N ASP A 397 -8.76 6.37 -23.73
CA ASP A 397 -8.61 5.77 -25.04
C ASP A 397 -8.92 6.79 -26.15
N GLU A 398 -8.72 6.39 -27.40
CA GLU A 398 -8.97 7.25 -28.56
C GLU A 398 -10.41 7.76 -28.63
N ALA A 399 -11.38 6.92 -28.25
CA ALA A 399 -12.79 7.28 -28.25
C ALA A 399 -13.08 8.42 -27.26
N ARG A 400 -12.56 8.31 -26.04
CA ARG A 400 -12.68 9.34 -25.00
C ARG A 400 -11.95 10.62 -25.39
N LEU A 401 -10.75 10.51 -25.95
CA LEU A 401 -9.99 11.67 -26.41
C LEU A 401 -10.73 12.41 -27.54
N LYS A 402 -11.29 11.67 -28.50
CA LYS A 402 -12.12 12.24 -29.58
C LYS A 402 -13.33 12.98 -28.99
N LEU A 403 -14.07 12.33 -28.08
CA LEU A 403 -15.22 12.95 -27.42
C LEU A 403 -14.85 14.26 -26.72
N TYR A 404 -13.76 14.29 -25.96
CA TYR A 404 -13.31 15.50 -25.27
C TYR A 404 -12.89 16.60 -26.22
N ARG A 405 -12.16 16.28 -27.29
CA ARG A 405 -11.77 17.25 -28.32
C ARG A 405 -12.98 17.84 -29.04
N ASP A 406 -13.99 17.01 -29.35
CA ASP A 406 -15.22 17.48 -30.00
C ASP A 406 -16.08 18.34 -29.06
N MET A 407 -16.12 18.01 -27.77
CA MET A 407 -16.73 18.87 -26.75
C MET A 407 -16.02 20.23 -26.67
N GLU A 408 -14.69 20.24 -26.58
CA GLU A 408 -13.89 21.47 -26.49
C GLU A 408 -14.08 22.35 -27.74
N LYS A 409 -14.10 21.77 -28.95
CA LYS A 409 -14.39 22.51 -30.21
C LYS A 409 -15.76 23.19 -30.20
N ARG A 410 -16.73 22.64 -29.48
CA ARG A 410 -18.08 23.20 -29.30
C ARG A 410 -18.18 24.17 -28.12
N GLY A 411 -17.07 24.50 -27.47
CA GLY A 411 -17.03 25.35 -26.28
C GLY A 411 -17.54 24.68 -25.00
N LEU A 412 -17.72 23.36 -25.00
CA LEU A 412 -18.15 22.59 -23.83
C LEU A 412 -16.94 22.22 -22.96
N ILE A 413 -17.15 22.11 -21.64
CA ILE A 413 -16.11 21.70 -20.71
C ILE A 413 -16.21 20.19 -20.43
N PRO A 414 -15.34 19.34 -21.01
CA PRO A 414 -15.29 17.92 -20.66
C PRO A 414 -14.97 17.71 -19.19
N ARG A 415 -15.58 16.67 -18.62
CA ARG A 415 -15.46 16.25 -17.22
C ARG A 415 -15.05 14.79 -17.13
N GLY A 416 -14.59 14.39 -15.95
CA GLY A 416 -14.21 13.02 -15.65
C GLY A 416 -12.71 12.83 -15.43
N GLY A 417 -11.99 13.90 -15.11
CA GLY A 417 -10.53 13.86 -14.97
C GLY A 417 -10.03 13.46 -13.58
N VAL A 418 -8.90 14.05 -13.22
CA VAL A 418 -8.08 13.63 -12.08
C VAL A 418 -8.45 14.41 -10.83
N TYR A 419 -8.74 13.66 -9.76
CA TYR A 419 -8.93 14.19 -8.41
C TYR A 419 -7.86 13.70 -7.43
N SER A 420 -7.18 12.60 -7.77
CA SER A 420 -6.06 12.07 -7.01
C SER A 420 -4.82 12.95 -7.17
N SER A 421 -4.03 13.09 -6.11
CA SER A 421 -2.65 13.55 -6.20
C SER A 421 -1.77 12.46 -6.79
N ALA A 422 -0.67 12.85 -7.41
CA ALA A 422 0.29 11.91 -7.94
C ALA A 422 1.08 11.23 -6.83
N LEU A 423 1.45 9.97 -6.99
CA LEU A 423 2.60 9.38 -6.31
C LEU A 423 3.77 9.36 -7.27
N VAL A 424 4.83 10.10 -6.95
CA VAL A 424 6.03 10.22 -7.77
C VAL A 424 7.16 9.41 -7.14
N THR A 425 7.79 8.56 -7.95
CA THR A 425 8.96 7.76 -7.58
C THR A 425 10.16 8.18 -8.42
N LYS A 426 11.32 7.53 -8.24
CA LYS A 426 12.50 7.78 -9.08
C LYS A 426 12.21 7.69 -10.58
N SER A 427 11.38 6.74 -11.03
CA SER A 427 11.16 6.49 -12.46
C SER A 427 9.72 6.64 -12.93
N SER A 428 8.75 6.76 -12.01
CA SER A 428 7.34 6.58 -12.35
C SER A 428 6.43 7.55 -11.63
N VAL A 429 5.34 7.91 -12.31
CA VAL A 429 4.26 8.73 -11.79
C VAL A 429 2.98 7.89 -11.80
N TYR A 430 2.36 7.74 -10.64
CA TYR A 430 1.10 7.01 -10.47
C TYR A 430 -0.02 7.97 -10.10
N PHE A 431 -1.19 7.83 -10.72
CA PHE A 431 -2.40 8.61 -10.40
C PHE A 431 -3.65 7.89 -10.93
N SER A 432 -4.82 8.41 -10.61
CA SER A 432 -6.11 7.88 -11.05
C SER A 432 -7.15 8.97 -11.38
N ASP A 433 -8.19 8.59 -12.13
CA ASP A 433 -9.28 9.48 -12.50
C ASP A 433 -10.67 9.01 -11.99
N VAL A 434 -11.66 9.90 -12.06
CA VAL A 434 -13.07 9.57 -11.70
C VAL A 434 -13.78 8.77 -12.79
N LYS A 435 -13.08 8.31 -13.83
CA LYS A 435 -13.54 7.24 -14.70
C LYS A 435 -13.05 5.86 -14.22
N GLY A 436 -12.44 5.78 -13.04
CA GLY A 436 -12.09 4.51 -12.42
C GLY A 436 -10.84 3.89 -13.02
N VAL A 437 -9.97 4.70 -13.64
CA VAL A 437 -8.73 4.23 -14.26
C VAL A 437 -7.53 4.63 -13.40
N ALA A 438 -6.68 3.66 -13.10
CA ALA A 438 -5.36 3.85 -12.50
C ALA A 438 -4.29 3.86 -13.60
N TYR A 439 -3.34 4.79 -13.52
CA TYR A 439 -2.31 5.01 -14.53
C TYR A 439 -0.91 4.91 -13.90
N CYS A 440 0.05 4.45 -14.71
CA CYS A 440 1.48 4.62 -14.47
C CYS A 440 2.13 5.23 -15.72
N LEU A 441 2.79 6.37 -15.52
CA LEU A 441 3.61 7.01 -16.55
C LEU A 441 5.09 6.89 -16.20
N ASP A 442 5.93 6.93 -17.23
CA ASP A 442 7.35 7.24 -17.09
C ASP A 442 7.53 8.69 -16.62
N ARG A 443 8.36 8.90 -15.59
CA ARG A 443 8.54 10.22 -14.97
C ARG A 443 9.22 11.23 -15.90
N ALA A 444 10.20 10.79 -16.68
CA ALA A 444 10.98 11.69 -17.53
C ALA A 444 10.16 12.11 -18.76
N THR A 445 9.52 11.15 -19.40
CA THR A 445 8.90 11.33 -20.73
C THR A 445 7.38 11.53 -20.70
N GLY A 446 6.70 11.10 -19.63
CA GLY A 446 5.23 11.11 -19.58
C GLY A 446 4.57 9.97 -20.37
N VAL A 447 5.35 9.04 -20.94
CA VAL A 447 4.82 7.89 -21.69
C VAL A 447 4.09 6.92 -20.75
N GLU A 448 2.90 6.48 -21.15
CA GLU A 448 2.14 5.47 -20.42
C GLU A 448 2.89 4.13 -20.40
N ARG A 449 3.16 3.62 -19.19
CA ARG A 449 3.73 2.29 -18.97
C ARG A 449 2.64 1.24 -18.88
N TRP A 450 1.56 1.56 -18.17
CA TRP A 450 0.36 0.73 -18.06
C TRP A 450 -0.81 1.56 -17.52
N LYS A 451 -2.02 1.05 -17.71
CA LYS A 451 -3.24 1.50 -17.04
C LYS A 451 -4.14 0.31 -16.66
N VAL A 452 -4.97 0.50 -15.65
CA VAL A 452 -5.96 -0.48 -15.17
C VAL A 452 -7.31 0.20 -15.07
N ASP A 453 -8.30 -0.26 -15.84
CA ASP A 453 -9.66 0.26 -15.82
C ASP A 453 -10.55 -0.65 -14.95
N SER A 454 -11.20 -0.07 -13.93
CA SER A 454 -12.09 -0.79 -13.02
C SER A 454 -13.55 -0.90 -13.51
N ARG A 455 -13.85 -0.42 -14.71
CA ARG A 455 -15.19 -0.44 -15.31
C ARG A 455 -15.35 -1.45 -16.44
N VAL A 456 -14.26 -2.01 -16.94
CA VAL A 456 -14.28 -2.95 -18.07
C VAL A 456 -14.45 -4.39 -17.61
N ASP A 457 -14.99 -5.21 -18.52
CA ASP A 457 -15.10 -6.65 -18.32
C ASP A 457 -13.73 -7.28 -18.07
N GLY A 458 -13.67 -8.20 -17.09
CA GLY A 458 -12.43 -8.84 -16.65
C GLY A 458 -11.78 -8.20 -15.42
N PHE A 459 -12.16 -6.98 -15.03
CA PHE A 459 -11.79 -6.45 -13.72
C PHE A 459 -12.62 -7.13 -12.61
N PRO A 460 -12.01 -7.69 -11.54
CA PRO A 460 -12.77 -8.30 -10.45
C PRO A 460 -13.67 -7.28 -9.74
N GLY A 461 -14.98 -7.45 -9.83
CA GLY A 461 -15.95 -6.46 -9.32
C GLY A 461 -16.09 -5.22 -10.19
N ALA A 462 -15.92 -5.36 -11.52
CA ALA A 462 -16.17 -4.30 -12.48
C ALA A 462 -17.56 -3.69 -12.28
N HIS A 463 -17.62 -2.36 -12.26
CA HIS A 463 -18.87 -1.64 -12.09
C HIS A 463 -18.81 -0.30 -12.81
N HIS A 464 -19.84 0.02 -13.59
CA HIS A 464 -19.89 1.24 -14.42
C HIS A 464 -19.76 2.55 -13.62
N ALA A 465 -20.15 2.52 -12.33
CA ALA A 465 -20.04 3.64 -11.40
C ALA A 465 -18.72 3.67 -10.60
N ASN A 466 -17.75 2.79 -10.88
CA ASN A 466 -16.46 2.79 -10.16
C ASN A 466 -15.68 4.09 -10.41
N VAL A 467 -15.25 4.76 -9.35
CA VAL A 467 -14.38 5.94 -9.40
C VAL A 467 -13.14 5.71 -8.55
N MET A 468 -12.03 6.39 -8.86
CA MET A 468 -10.81 6.37 -8.05
C MET A 468 -10.38 7.80 -7.74
N MET A 469 -10.84 8.31 -6.59
CA MET A 469 -10.51 9.65 -6.09
C MET A 469 -9.34 9.65 -5.10
N ALA A 470 -9.16 8.54 -4.38
CA ALA A 470 -8.06 8.35 -3.45
C ALA A 470 -6.71 8.42 -4.18
N SER A 471 -5.70 9.01 -3.52
CA SER A 471 -4.36 9.08 -4.10
C SER A 471 -3.60 7.76 -3.89
N PRO A 472 -2.77 7.33 -4.84
CA PRO A 472 -2.00 6.10 -4.69
C PRO A 472 -0.93 6.22 -3.60
N VAL A 473 -0.67 5.09 -2.94
CA VAL A 473 0.35 4.98 -1.88
C VAL A 473 1.34 3.89 -2.21
N TRP A 474 2.62 4.14 -1.92
CA TRP A 474 3.66 3.14 -2.05
C TRP A 474 3.68 2.23 -0.81
N ALA A 475 3.58 0.93 -1.00
CA ALA A 475 3.69 -0.07 0.07
C ALA A 475 4.71 -1.13 -0.32
N ASP A 476 5.94 -0.97 0.18
CA ASP A 476 7.12 -1.80 -0.10
C ASP A 476 7.43 -2.00 -1.59
N ASP A 477 6.91 -3.06 -2.20
CA ASP A 477 7.10 -3.48 -3.59
C ASP A 477 5.82 -3.32 -4.44
N LYS A 478 4.77 -2.71 -3.88
CA LYS A 478 3.44 -2.55 -4.48
C LYS A 478 3.03 -1.08 -4.51
N VAL A 479 2.17 -0.76 -5.46
CA VAL A 479 1.41 0.51 -5.45
C VAL A 479 -0.04 0.23 -5.10
N ILE A 480 -0.55 0.93 -4.09
CA ILE A 480 -1.90 0.77 -3.57
C ILE A 480 -2.80 1.82 -4.20
N PHE A 481 -3.92 1.39 -4.75
CA PHE A 481 -5.01 2.22 -5.24
C PHE A 481 -6.29 1.89 -4.49
N ALA A 482 -7.15 2.90 -4.30
CA ALA A 482 -8.44 2.72 -3.66
C ALA A 482 -9.54 3.45 -4.46
N GLY A 483 -10.76 2.93 -4.37
CA GLY A 483 -11.88 3.47 -5.11
C GLY A 483 -13.15 2.65 -4.90
N GLY A 484 -13.99 2.62 -5.93
CA GLY A 484 -15.20 1.80 -5.97
C GLY A 484 -16.42 2.58 -6.43
N ALA A 485 -17.59 1.96 -6.31
CA ALA A 485 -18.79 2.52 -6.88
C ALA A 485 -19.27 3.76 -6.12
N LEU A 486 -19.50 4.85 -6.85
CA LEU A 486 -20.08 6.08 -6.34
C LEU A 486 -21.53 6.20 -6.82
N GLU A 487 -22.46 5.61 -6.06
CA GLU A 487 -23.88 5.53 -6.46
C GLU A 487 -24.77 6.57 -5.78
N HIS A 488 -24.27 7.43 -4.90
CA HIS A 488 -25.07 8.40 -4.12
C HIS A 488 -26.18 9.12 -4.91
N ALA A 489 -25.86 9.62 -6.11
CA ALA A 489 -26.80 10.35 -6.96
C ALA A 489 -27.59 9.47 -7.95
N GLN A 490 -27.13 8.24 -8.22
CA GLN A 490 -27.70 7.37 -9.26
C GLN A 490 -29.19 7.04 -9.06
N PRO A 491 -29.71 6.84 -7.83
CA PRO A 491 -31.12 6.54 -7.59
C PRO A 491 -32.09 7.66 -7.96
N ARG A 492 -31.58 8.86 -8.32
CA ARG A 492 -32.41 9.95 -8.88
C ARG A 492 -32.76 9.74 -10.35
N PHE A 493 -32.01 8.89 -11.08
CA PHE A 493 -32.27 8.65 -12.49
C PHE A 493 -33.35 7.57 -12.67
N PRO A 494 -34.38 7.81 -13.50
CA PRO A 494 -35.38 6.80 -13.82
C PRO A 494 -34.74 5.52 -14.35
N GLY A 495 -35.14 4.37 -13.80
CA GLY A 495 -34.65 3.05 -14.23
C GLY A 495 -33.38 2.54 -13.53
N TYR A 496 -32.68 3.36 -12.73
CA TYR A 496 -31.54 2.87 -11.96
C TYR A 496 -31.98 2.02 -10.76
N GLU A 497 -31.68 0.72 -10.80
CA GLU A 497 -32.02 -0.19 -9.71
C GLU A 497 -30.96 -0.13 -8.60
N CYS A 498 -31.12 0.85 -7.70
CA CYS A 498 -30.21 1.04 -6.56
C CYS A 498 -30.18 -0.16 -5.60
N CYS A 499 -29.02 -0.43 -4.99
CA CYS A 499 -27.65 -0.06 -5.40
C CYS A 499 -26.81 -1.30 -5.17
N TYR A 500 -25.81 -1.55 -6.02
CA TYR A 500 -25.12 -2.84 -6.09
C TYR A 500 -23.62 -2.72 -6.35
N GLY A 501 -23.04 -1.57 -6.07
CA GLY A 501 -21.61 -1.34 -6.11
C GLY A 501 -20.90 -1.56 -4.77
N ARG A 502 -19.57 -1.70 -4.83
CA ARG A 502 -18.69 -1.84 -3.65
C ARG A 502 -17.45 -0.94 -3.75
N GLY A 503 -16.99 -0.46 -2.59
CA GLY A 503 -15.65 0.09 -2.37
C GLY A 503 -14.58 -1.00 -2.49
N PHE A 504 -13.37 -0.61 -2.85
CA PHE A 504 -12.22 -1.52 -2.85
C PHE A 504 -10.89 -0.82 -2.56
N VAL A 505 -9.93 -1.63 -2.12
CA VAL A 505 -8.50 -1.31 -2.10
C VAL A 505 -7.78 -2.40 -2.87
N MET A 506 -6.86 -2.04 -3.75
CA MET A 506 -6.09 -2.99 -4.56
C MET A 506 -4.60 -2.66 -4.51
N ALA A 507 -3.79 -3.72 -4.48
CA ALA A 507 -2.36 -3.60 -4.70
C ALA A 507 -2.03 -4.02 -6.13
N LEU A 508 -1.30 -3.16 -6.84
CA LEU A 508 -0.81 -3.42 -8.18
C LEU A 508 0.71 -3.62 -8.16
N ASN A 509 1.18 -4.46 -9.08
CA ASN A 509 2.59 -4.55 -9.40
C ASN A 509 3.03 -3.24 -10.09
N PRO A 510 4.03 -2.51 -9.56
CA PRO A 510 4.42 -1.21 -10.10
C PRO A 510 4.93 -1.23 -11.54
N LYS A 511 5.41 -2.38 -12.03
CA LYS A 511 6.03 -2.51 -13.36
C LYS A 511 5.01 -2.70 -14.48
N ASN A 512 3.91 -3.41 -14.22
CA ASN A 512 2.99 -3.84 -15.28
C ASN A 512 1.50 -3.67 -14.93
N GLY A 513 1.18 -3.12 -13.76
CA GLY A 513 -0.21 -2.88 -13.36
C GLY A 513 -1.00 -4.13 -12.99
N ARG A 514 -0.38 -5.32 -12.97
CA ARG A 514 -1.08 -6.56 -12.58
C ARG A 514 -1.58 -6.45 -11.14
N ILE A 515 -2.86 -6.73 -10.92
CA ILE A 515 -3.45 -6.85 -9.59
C ILE A 515 -2.75 -7.99 -8.84
N VAL A 516 -2.09 -7.67 -7.73
CA VAL A 516 -1.47 -8.65 -6.83
C VAL A 516 -2.53 -9.20 -5.89
N TRP A 517 -3.32 -8.31 -5.30
CA TRP A 517 -4.50 -8.63 -4.51
C TRP A 517 -5.49 -7.47 -4.58
N LYS A 518 -6.75 -7.77 -4.29
CA LYS A 518 -7.82 -6.77 -4.18
C LYS A 518 -8.73 -7.16 -3.01
N TYR A 519 -8.96 -6.19 -2.13
CA TYR A 519 -9.92 -6.25 -1.05
C TYR A 519 -11.17 -5.47 -1.46
N ASP A 520 -12.33 -6.11 -1.43
CA ASP A 520 -13.62 -5.46 -1.65
C ASP A 520 -14.30 -5.23 -0.29
N VAL A 521 -14.82 -4.02 -0.07
CA VAL A 521 -15.44 -3.62 1.19
C VAL A 521 -16.76 -4.36 1.40
N GLY A 522 -16.97 -4.94 2.59
CA GLY A 522 -18.24 -5.58 2.98
C GLY A 522 -18.55 -6.88 2.22
N PRO A 523 -19.76 -7.44 2.33
CA PRO A 523 -20.18 -8.61 1.55
C PRO A 523 -20.63 -8.23 0.13
N PRO A 524 -20.64 -9.17 -0.84
CA PRO A 524 -21.15 -8.92 -2.18
C PRO A 524 -22.66 -8.56 -2.17
N PRO A 525 -23.10 -7.58 -2.98
CA PRO A 525 -24.50 -7.23 -3.09
C PRO A 525 -25.28 -8.35 -3.77
N ILE A 526 -26.50 -8.58 -3.29
CA ILE A 526 -27.46 -9.53 -3.87
C ILE A 526 -28.70 -8.78 -4.35
N LYS A 527 -29.42 -9.38 -5.30
CA LYS A 527 -30.78 -8.94 -5.62
C LYS A 527 -31.74 -9.40 -4.53
N PHE A 528 -32.53 -8.48 -4.00
CA PHE A 528 -33.54 -8.79 -3.00
C PHE A 528 -34.81 -9.35 -3.65
N ASN A 529 -35.32 -10.44 -3.09
CA ASN A 529 -36.64 -10.96 -3.38
C ASN A 529 -37.35 -11.34 -2.05
N PRO A 530 -38.44 -10.65 -1.65
CA PRO A 530 -38.92 -9.38 -2.23
C PRO A 530 -37.94 -8.21 -1.97
N PRO A 531 -38.08 -7.07 -2.70
CA PRO A 531 -37.31 -5.84 -2.43
C PRO A 531 -37.47 -5.31 -1.01
N ILE A 532 -36.46 -4.58 -0.51
CA ILE A 532 -36.52 -3.92 0.80
C ILE A 532 -37.17 -2.55 0.64
N THR A 533 -38.12 -2.24 1.52
CA THR A 533 -38.79 -0.93 1.54
C THR A 533 -38.48 -0.19 2.84
N MET A 534 -38.05 1.07 2.72
CA MET A 534 -37.81 1.97 3.86
C MET A 534 -38.70 3.22 3.76
N ARG A 535 -39.33 3.60 4.87
CA ARG A 535 -40.13 4.85 4.96
C ARG A 535 -39.33 5.94 5.65
N THR A 536 -39.33 7.14 5.08
CA THR A 536 -38.64 8.33 5.59
C THR A 536 -39.56 9.55 5.53
N THR A 537 -39.10 10.69 6.06
CA THR A 537 -39.80 11.97 5.89
C THR A 537 -39.88 12.46 4.43
N ARG A 538 -39.09 11.87 3.52
CA ARG A 538 -39.16 12.12 2.06
C ARG A 538 -39.96 11.07 1.30
N GLY A 539 -40.71 10.22 2.00
CA GLY A 539 -41.54 9.17 1.40
C GLY A 539 -40.91 7.78 1.46
N THR A 540 -41.43 6.89 0.61
CA THR A 540 -41.08 5.47 0.54
C THR A 540 -39.95 5.24 -0.46
N HIS A 541 -38.92 4.51 -0.04
CA HIS A 541 -37.75 4.15 -0.85
C HIS A 541 -37.68 2.64 -1.00
N VAL A 542 -37.52 2.16 -2.23
CA VAL A 542 -37.47 0.73 -2.57
C VAL A 542 -36.09 0.37 -3.06
N PHE A 543 -35.45 -0.59 -2.41
CA PHE A 543 -34.13 -1.10 -2.74
C PHE A 543 -34.25 -2.49 -3.33
N LYS A 544 -33.71 -2.66 -4.55
CA LYS A 544 -33.74 -3.94 -5.27
C LYS A 544 -32.47 -4.75 -5.05
N TYR A 545 -31.37 -4.09 -4.65
CA TYR A 545 -30.09 -4.73 -4.38
C TYR A 545 -29.46 -4.22 -3.09
N GLY A 546 -28.57 -5.03 -2.51
CA GLY A 546 -27.67 -4.60 -1.45
C GLY A 546 -26.99 -5.77 -0.73
N PRO A 547 -26.13 -5.48 0.26
CA PRO A 547 -25.70 -4.14 0.62
C PRO A 547 -24.74 -3.53 -0.41
N SER A 548 -24.87 -2.23 -0.65
CA SER A 548 -23.87 -1.44 -1.39
C SER A 548 -23.05 -0.66 -0.37
N THR A 549 -21.76 -1.00 -0.22
CA THR A 549 -20.78 -0.22 0.55
C THR A 549 -20.07 0.70 -0.43
N SER A 550 -20.32 2.00 -0.41
CA SER A 550 -19.80 2.94 -1.40
C SER A 550 -18.25 3.04 -1.41
N SER A 551 -17.71 3.79 -2.36
CA SER A 551 -16.27 3.89 -2.66
C SER A 551 -15.37 4.16 -1.44
N VAL A 552 -14.13 3.65 -1.48
CA VAL A 552 -13.03 4.15 -0.63
C VAL A 552 -12.46 5.40 -1.30
N TRP A 553 -12.92 6.57 -0.90
CA TRP A 553 -12.59 7.84 -1.57
C TRP A 553 -11.47 8.64 -0.90
N SER A 554 -11.11 8.30 0.33
CA SER A 554 -9.95 8.87 1.03
C SER A 554 -8.68 8.06 0.75
N THR A 555 -7.53 8.73 0.74
CA THR A 555 -6.22 8.11 0.54
C THR A 555 -5.93 7.13 1.69
N PRO A 556 -5.54 5.86 1.42
CA PRO A 556 -5.09 4.95 2.46
C PRO A 556 -3.79 5.41 3.13
N SER A 557 -3.45 4.80 4.25
CA SER A 557 -2.13 4.92 4.89
C SER A 557 -1.48 3.55 5.02
N TYR A 558 -0.16 3.50 5.03
CA TYR A 558 0.62 2.27 5.13
C TYR A 558 1.58 2.32 6.31
N ASP A 559 1.41 1.37 7.23
CA ASP A 559 2.39 1.08 8.28
C ASP A 559 3.33 -0.02 7.82
N ARG A 560 4.59 0.34 7.63
CA ARG A 560 5.64 -0.60 7.22
C ARG A 560 5.99 -1.62 8.29
N GLU A 561 5.92 -1.23 9.56
CA GLU A 561 6.35 -2.10 10.67
C GLU A 561 5.44 -3.30 10.83
N THR A 562 4.12 -3.11 10.76
CA THR A 562 3.14 -4.21 10.82
C THR A 562 2.68 -4.71 9.46
N GLN A 563 3.18 -4.11 8.38
CA GLN A 563 2.74 -4.30 6.99
C GLN A 563 1.22 -4.20 6.86
N THR A 564 0.65 -3.09 7.35
CA THR A 564 -0.80 -2.87 7.41
C THR A 564 -1.20 -1.63 6.63
N ILE A 565 -2.24 -1.74 5.82
CA ILE A 565 -2.89 -0.62 5.15
C ILE A 565 -4.15 -0.26 5.92
N PHE A 566 -4.33 1.02 6.20
CA PHE A 566 -5.51 1.57 6.87
C PHE A 566 -6.26 2.49 5.93
N PHE A 567 -7.59 2.40 5.89
CA PHE A 567 -8.42 3.30 5.08
C PHE A 567 -9.80 3.53 5.71
N GLY A 568 -10.37 4.68 5.40
CA GLY A 568 -11.74 5.02 5.77
C GLY A 568 -12.74 4.64 4.67
N THR A 569 -13.94 4.21 5.06
CA THR A 569 -15.00 3.85 4.11
C THR A 569 -16.12 4.88 4.08
N ASP A 570 -16.80 4.91 2.93
CA ASP A 570 -18.04 5.63 2.72
C ASP A 570 -19.24 4.85 3.31
N ILE A 571 -20.45 5.37 3.12
CA ILE A 571 -21.68 4.85 3.72
C ILE A 571 -22.35 3.79 2.84
N HIS A 572 -23.50 3.27 3.29
CA HIS A 572 -24.31 2.37 2.48
C HIS A 572 -25.26 3.13 1.55
N ASN A 573 -25.12 3.01 0.22
CA ASN A 573 -26.15 3.55 -0.69
C ASN A 573 -27.41 2.69 -0.77
N SER A 574 -27.32 1.42 -0.39
CA SER A 574 -28.44 0.48 -0.20
C SER A 574 -28.21 -0.41 1.03
N PRO A 575 -29.28 -0.82 1.74
CA PRO A 575 -29.17 -1.58 2.98
C PRO A 575 -28.71 -3.03 2.73
N ARG A 576 -28.26 -3.73 3.77
CA ARG A 576 -28.26 -5.21 3.77
C ARG A 576 -29.66 -5.73 4.12
N LYS A 577 -29.96 -6.99 3.76
CA LYS A 577 -31.20 -7.68 4.16
C LYS A 577 -31.15 -8.12 5.62
N PRO A 578 -32.01 -7.60 6.52
CA PRO A 578 -32.13 -8.10 7.89
C PRO A 578 -32.47 -9.59 7.92
N THR A 579 -31.92 -10.30 8.90
CA THR A 579 -32.21 -11.71 9.21
C THR A 579 -32.76 -11.80 10.64
N ALA A 580 -33.32 -12.95 11.01
CA ALA A 580 -33.78 -13.17 12.39
C ALA A 580 -32.63 -12.98 13.40
N ASP A 581 -31.44 -13.49 13.06
CA ASP A 581 -30.24 -13.43 13.92
C ASP A 581 -29.52 -12.08 13.86
N ASP A 582 -29.70 -11.31 12.79
CA ASP A 582 -29.11 -9.98 12.62
C ASP A 582 -30.12 -8.99 12.03
N PRO A 583 -30.82 -8.22 12.89
CA PRO A 583 -31.84 -7.28 12.45
C PRO A 583 -31.27 -5.99 11.83
N ARG A 584 -29.93 -5.82 11.77
CA ARG A 584 -29.31 -4.60 11.25
C ARG A 584 -29.58 -4.46 9.75
N ASN A 585 -29.87 -3.26 9.26
CA ASN A 585 -29.96 -2.99 7.81
C ASN A 585 -28.65 -2.42 7.22
N TYR A 586 -27.57 -2.46 7.99
CA TYR A 586 -26.23 -2.02 7.61
C TYR A 586 -25.21 -3.12 7.95
N THR A 587 -24.00 -3.00 7.40
CA THR A 587 -22.83 -3.83 7.73
C THR A 587 -21.86 -3.02 8.56
N GLU A 588 -20.92 -3.67 9.26
CA GLU A 588 -19.85 -3.00 9.99
C GLU A 588 -18.83 -2.27 9.09
N HIS A 589 -18.87 -2.51 7.79
CA HIS A 589 -17.87 -2.02 6.84
C HIS A 589 -18.16 -0.62 6.29
N SER A 590 -19.37 -0.08 6.52
CA SER A 590 -19.73 1.29 6.11
C SER A 590 -19.39 2.30 7.20
N ALA A 591 -18.90 3.48 6.82
CA ALA A 591 -18.45 4.52 7.74
C ALA A 591 -17.50 3.96 8.82
N ALA A 592 -16.51 3.20 8.37
CA ALA A 592 -15.58 2.47 9.20
C ALA A 592 -14.12 2.84 8.86
N ILE A 593 -13.24 2.58 9.82
CA ILE A 593 -11.81 2.45 9.57
C ILE A 593 -11.53 0.95 9.44
N ILE A 594 -10.84 0.56 8.38
CA ILE A 594 -10.52 -0.84 8.09
C ILE A 594 -9.00 -0.98 7.99
N ALA A 595 -8.48 -2.07 8.54
CA ALA A 595 -7.09 -2.51 8.39
C ALA A 595 -7.02 -3.77 7.53
N VAL A 596 -6.15 -3.76 6.53
CA VAL A 596 -5.82 -4.93 5.71
C VAL A 596 -4.32 -5.18 5.69
N ASP A 597 -3.91 -6.44 5.59
CA ASP A 597 -2.52 -6.82 5.43
C ASP A 597 -2.00 -6.42 4.03
N ALA A 598 -0.90 -5.66 3.99
CA ALA A 598 -0.34 -5.14 2.74
C ALA A 598 0.20 -6.23 1.80
N ARG A 599 0.45 -7.44 2.31
CA ARG A 599 1.04 -8.54 1.52
C ARG A 599 -0.01 -9.26 0.69
N ASN A 600 -1.20 -9.47 1.23
CA ASN A 600 -2.24 -10.32 0.64
C ASN A 600 -3.65 -9.70 0.63
N GLY A 601 -3.85 -8.52 1.23
CA GLY A 601 -5.15 -7.85 1.30
C GLY A 601 -6.12 -8.46 2.30
N HIS A 602 -5.69 -9.37 3.18
CA HIS A 602 -6.55 -9.96 4.20
C HIS A 602 -6.96 -8.90 5.23
N GLU A 603 -8.25 -8.88 5.56
CA GLU A 603 -8.77 -8.03 6.62
C GLU A 603 -8.18 -8.43 7.97
N LYS A 604 -7.69 -7.44 8.72
CA LYS A 604 -7.20 -7.61 10.09
C LYS A 604 -8.27 -7.22 11.10
N TRP A 605 -8.88 -6.05 10.92
CA TRP A 605 -9.96 -5.56 11.77
C TRP A 605 -10.78 -4.49 11.04
N VAL A 606 -12.02 -4.29 11.52
CA VAL A 606 -12.97 -3.27 11.06
C VAL A 606 -13.55 -2.57 12.27
N THR A 607 -13.49 -1.24 12.28
CA THR A 607 -14.10 -0.42 13.35
C THR A 607 -15.06 0.60 12.76
N GLN A 608 -16.36 0.32 12.90
CA GLN A 608 -17.43 1.22 12.45
C GLN A 608 -17.58 2.43 13.38
N LEU A 609 -17.54 3.64 12.82
CA LEU A 609 -17.71 4.89 13.55
C LEU A 609 -19.16 5.39 13.55
N SER A 610 -19.88 5.18 12.43
CA SER A 610 -21.26 5.65 12.26
C SER A 610 -22.20 4.50 11.89
N LYS A 611 -22.96 4.01 12.88
CA LYS A 611 -23.97 2.95 12.70
C LYS A 611 -25.25 3.51 12.05
N HIS A 612 -26.05 2.63 11.43
CA HIS A 612 -27.34 2.98 10.80
C HIS A 612 -27.26 3.93 9.59
N ASP A 613 -26.07 4.17 9.05
CA ASP A 613 -25.88 5.11 7.94
C ASP A 613 -26.13 4.45 6.57
N VAL A 614 -27.41 4.29 6.27
CA VAL A 614 -27.91 3.90 4.94
C VAL A 614 -28.54 5.14 4.31
N TRP A 615 -27.92 5.63 3.25
CA TRP A 615 -28.30 6.89 2.62
C TRP A 615 -27.91 6.98 1.15
N ASN A 616 -28.76 7.64 0.39
CA ASN A 616 -28.44 8.15 -0.94
C ASN A 616 -29.24 9.45 -1.16
N HIS A 617 -29.04 10.07 -2.32
CA HIS A 617 -29.59 11.39 -2.63
C HIS A 617 -31.13 11.49 -2.70
N THR A 618 -31.88 10.37 -2.63
CA THR A 618 -33.35 10.39 -2.51
C THR A 618 -33.81 10.48 -1.05
N MET A 619 -32.96 10.12 -0.10
CA MET A 619 -33.25 10.07 1.33
C MET A 619 -32.96 11.40 2.04
N PRO A 620 -33.59 11.69 3.20
CA PRO A 620 -33.24 12.87 4.00
C PRO A 620 -31.84 12.72 4.62
N GLY A 621 -31.11 13.82 4.76
CA GLY A 621 -29.78 13.84 5.40
C GLY A 621 -29.80 13.72 6.93
N TYR A 622 -30.98 13.63 7.54
CA TYR A 622 -31.20 13.45 8.97
C TYR A 622 -32.46 12.63 9.20
N ASP A 623 -32.38 11.68 10.13
CA ASP A 623 -33.49 10.87 10.63
C ASP A 623 -33.55 11.03 12.16
N PRO A 624 -34.67 11.47 12.75
CA PRO A 624 -34.82 11.59 14.20
C PRO A 624 -34.52 10.31 14.99
N LYS A 625 -34.68 9.12 14.38
CA LYS A 625 -34.41 7.83 15.02
C LYS A 625 -32.96 7.40 14.92
N THR A 626 -32.29 7.75 13.82
CA THR A 626 -30.97 7.18 13.47
C THR A 626 -29.89 8.22 13.22
N GLY A 627 -30.19 9.51 13.41
CA GLY A 627 -29.24 10.63 13.36
C GLY A 627 -28.94 11.16 11.95
N PHE A 628 -27.82 11.87 11.85
CA PHE A 628 -27.28 12.40 10.60
C PHE A 628 -26.85 11.28 9.65
N LYS A 629 -26.94 11.55 8.34
CA LYS A 629 -26.59 10.62 7.25
C LYS A 629 -25.42 11.12 6.43
N ASP A 630 -24.78 10.21 5.69
CA ASP A 630 -23.53 10.48 4.95
C ASP A 630 -22.41 10.93 5.90
N GLN A 631 -22.19 10.12 6.93
CA GLN A 631 -21.20 10.27 7.98
C GLN A 631 -19.97 9.40 7.69
N ALA A 632 -19.49 9.47 6.45
CA ALA A 632 -18.32 8.75 5.94
C ALA A 632 -17.02 9.12 6.67
N VAL A 633 -16.06 8.20 6.66
CA VAL A 633 -14.70 8.45 7.15
C VAL A 633 -13.86 9.01 5.99
N GLY A 634 -13.93 10.33 5.83
CA GLY A 634 -13.32 11.06 4.71
C GLY A 634 -11.86 11.45 4.88
N ASP A 635 -11.33 11.39 6.11
CA ASP A 635 -9.93 11.70 6.39
C ASP A 635 -9.01 10.52 6.08
N THR A 636 -7.75 10.83 5.77
CA THR A 636 -6.70 9.80 5.67
C THR A 636 -6.30 9.36 7.08
N PRO A 637 -6.34 8.04 7.40
CA PRO A 637 -5.88 7.54 8.69
C PRO A 637 -4.43 7.92 8.98
N LYS A 638 -4.12 8.26 10.23
CA LYS A 638 -2.79 8.77 10.65
C LYS A 638 -2.16 7.80 11.60
N ILE A 639 -1.01 7.27 11.22
CA ILE A 639 -0.25 6.35 12.08
C ILE A 639 0.56 7.19 13.05
N MET A 640 0.24 7.14 14.35
CA MET A 640 0.88 7.95 15.39
C MET A 640 1.31 7.08 16.57
N THR A 641 2.00 7.68 17.54
CA THR A 641 2.30 7.05 18.83
C THR A 641 1.86 7.97 19.94
N ILE A 642 1.11 7.44 20.91
CA ILE A 642 0.63 8.18 22.09
C ILE A 642 1.00 7.43 23.38
N GLN A 643 0.79 8.06 24.53
CA GLN A 643 0.90 7.40 25.82
C GLN A 643 -0.48 6.85 26.25
N VAL A 644 -0.54 5.55 26.54
CA VAL A 644 -1.71 4.86 27.11
C VAL A 644 -1.23 4.13 28.35
N ASP A 645 -1.78 4.48 29.52
CA ASP A 645 -1.44 3.88 30.81
C ASP A 645 0.08 3.81 31.10
N GLY A 646 0.80 4.87 30.72
CA GLY A 646 2.26 4.99 30.90
C GLY A 646 3.11 4.26 29.85
N ALA A 647 2.49 3.58 28.88
CA ALA A 647 3.17 2.90 27.78
C ALA A 647 3.02 3.65 26.45
N LYS A 648 4.08 3.65 25.64
CA LYS A 648 4.00 4.11 24.25
C LYS A 648 3.18 3.12 23.44
N THR A 649 2.05 3.57 22.90
CA THR A 649 1.13 2.77 22.09
C THR A 649 1.03 3.36 20.69
N ARG A 650 1.17 2.50 19.68
CA ARG A 650 0.97 2.87 18.28
C ARG A 650 -0.53 2.90 17.97
N VAL A 651 -0.98 3.95 17.31
CA VAL A 651 -2.40 4.22 17.09
C VAL A 651 -2.66 4.67 15.66
N VAL A 652 -3.92 4.56 15.25
CA VAL A 652 -4.44 5.11 13.99
C VAL A 652 -5.51 6.14 14.33
N GLY A 653 -5.31 7.38 13.87
CA GLY A 653 -6.27 8.48 14.05
C GLY A 653 -6.94 8.89 12.75
N ALA A 654 -8.24 9.20 12.76
CA ALA A 654 -8.93 9.73 11.58
C ALA A 654 -10.13 10.63 11.93
N GLY A 655 -10.34 11.66 11.10
CA GLY A 655 -11.56 12.47 11.11
C GLY A 655 -12.74 11.80 10.40
N CYS A 656 -13.94 12.05 10.93
CA CYS A 656 -15.21 11.59 10.37
C CYS A 656 -16.13 12.79 10.06
N LYS A 657 -16.97 12.66 9.02
CA LYS A 657 -18.02 13.65 8.68
C LYS A 657 -19.03 13.88 9.82
N ASN A 658 -19.04 13.03 10.84
CA ASN A 658 -19.81 13.28 12.06
C ASN A 658 -19.24 14.37 12.98
N GLY A 659 -18.09 14.96 12.62
CA GLY A 659 -17.42 16.02 13.37
C GLY A 659 -16.43 15.52 14.41
N GLY A 660 -16.29 14.20 14.59
CA GLY A 660 -15.38 13.58 15.54
C GLY A 660 -14.04 13.19 14.91
N PHE A 661 -12.95 13.46 15.63
CA PHE A 661 -11.65 12.84 15.37
C PHE A 661 -11.47 11.67 16.33
N TYR A 662 -11.21 10.48 15.80
CA TYR A 662 -11.14 9.22 16.53
C TYR A 662 -9.71 8.71 16.58
N VAL A 663 -9.32 8.09 17.70
CA VAL A 663 -8.02 7.42 17.88
C VAL A 663 -8.26 5.97 18.28
N LEU A 664 -7.72 5.06 17.48
CA LEU A 664 -7.87 3.62 17.62
C LEU A 664 -6.50 3.00 17.87
N ARG A 665 -6.44 1.89 18.62
CA ARG A 665 -5.23 1.07 18.64
C ARG A 665 -4.95 0.51 17.25
N LEU A 666 -3.67 0.51 16.88
CA LEU A 666 -3.25 0.06 15.55
C LEU A 666 -3.41 -1.47 15.36
N ASP A 667 -3.20 -2.23 16.44
CA ASP A 667 -3.18 -3.70 16.44
C ASP A 667 -4.57 -4.33 16.30
N ASP A 668 -5.57 -3.83 17.01
CA ASP A 668 -6.91 -4.43 17.08
C ASP A 668 -8.07 -3.49 16.69
N GLY A 669 -7.80 -2.22 16.41
CA GLY A 669 -8.83 -1.25 16.04
C GLY A 669 -9.73 -0.78 17.18
N SER A 670 -9.43 -1.12 18.44
CA SER A 670 -10.21 -0.65 19.58
C SER A 670 -10.10 0.86 19.76
N ILE A 671 -11.24 1.53 19.98
CA ILE A 671 -11.28 2.99 20.14
C ILE A 671 -10.73 3.35 21.52
N LEU A 672 -9.64 4.13 21.54
CA LEU A 672 -9.05 4.68 22.76
C LEU A 672 -9.72 5.99 23.19
N GLY A 673 -10.20 6.76 22.21
CA GLY A 673 -10.87 8.03 22.47
C GLY A 673 -11.31 8.73 21.19
N HIS A 674 -12.19 9.71 21.35
CA HIS A 674 -12.56 10.62 20.27
C HIS A 674 -12.94 11.99 20.82
N THR A 675 -12.87 13.02 19.97
CA THR A 675 -13.37 14.35 20.34
C THR A 675 -14.91 14.36 20.45
N PRO A 676 -15.51 15.25 21.26
CA PRO A 676 -16.96 15.37 21.38
C PRO A 676 -17.64 15.62 20.03
N ILE A 677 -18.78 14.96 19.81
CA ILE A 677 -19.59 15.08 18.58
C ILE A 677 -20.99 15.59 18.90
N TYR A 678 -21.57 16.36 17.97
CA TYR A 678 -22.95 16.82 18.08
C TYR A 678 -23.92 15.74 17.55
N ARG A 679 -24.90 15.35 18.37
CA ARG A 679 -25.93 14.35 18.02
C ARG A 679 -27.36 14.89 18.03
N GLY A 680 -27.55 16.17 18.38
CA GLY A 680 -28.86 16.79 18.41
C GLY A 680 -29.45 16.98 17.02
N PRO A 681 -30.72 17.40 16.92
CA PRO A 681 -31.36 17.66 15.64
C PRO A 681 -30.65 18.81 14.89
N PRO A 682 -30.75 18.86 13.55
CA PRO A 682 -30.21 19.97 12.80
C PRO A 682 -31.01 21.25 13.10
N MET A 683 -30.34 22.20 13.73
CA MET A 683 -30.92 23.47 14.10
C MET A 683 -29.90 24.59 13.94
N GLU A 684 -30.41 25.82 13.96
CA GLU A 684 -29.57 27.00 13.88
C GLU A 684 -28.95 27.27 15.26
N ASN A 685 -27.64 27.53 15.29
CA ASN A 685 -26.86 27.77 16.50
C ASN A 685 -27.06 26.69 17.59
N PRO A 686 -26.77 25.41 17.29
CA PRO A 686 -26.91 24.34 18.26
C PRO A 686 -25.98 24.59 19.47
N LYS A 687 -26.46 24.26 20.67
CA LYS A 687 -25.59 24.20 21.86
C LYS A 687 -24.69 22.98 21.72
N VAL A 688 -23.39 23.20 21.64
CA VAL A 688 -22.39 22.14 21.46
C VAL A 688 -21.35 22.16 22.57
N HIS A 689 -20.69 21.03 22.78
CA HIS A 689 -19.53 20.96 23.67
C HIS A 689 -18.44 21.92 23.17
N PRO A 690 -17.72 22.66 24.03
CA PRO A 690 -16.69 23.63 23.61
C PRO A 690 -15.61 23.04 22.68
N ARG A 691 -15.16 21.81 22.96
CA ARG A 691 -14.22 21.03 22.10
C ARG A 691 -14.85 20.34 20.87
N THR A 692 -16.08 20.69 20.48
CA THR A 692 -16.65 20.18 19.22
C THR A 692 -15.86 20.76 18.06
N LEU A 693 -15.35 19.88 17.18
CA LEU A 693 -14.48 20.30 16.07
C LEU A 693 -15.26 20.79 14.86
N ALA A 694 -16.38 20.13 14.53
CA ALA A 694 -17.26 20.53 13.44
C ALA A 694 -18.68 19.97 13.63
N LEU A 695 -19.66 20.60 12.98
CA LEU A 695 -21.05 20.14 12.96
C LEU A 695 -21.30 19.13 11.82
N PRO A 696 -22.00 18.02 12.09
CA PRO A 696 -22.27 16.99 11.10
C PRO A 696 -23.33 17.41 10.07
N SER A 697 -23.18 16.90 8.85
CA SER A 697 -24.26 16.71 7.87
C SER A 697 -23.74 15.90 6.68
N THR A 698 -24.51 15.80 5.58
CA THR A 698 -24.05 15.20 4.33
C THR A 698 -22.86 15.95 3.70
N VAL A 699 -22.68 17.23 4.05
CA VAL A 699 -21.51 18.03 3.62
C VAL A 699 -20.63 18.42 4.83
N GLY A 700 -21.21 18.43 6.04
CA GLY A 700 -20.63 18.82 7.33
C GLY A 700 -19.48 17.94 7.84
N GLY A 701 -18.85 18.42 8.91
CA GLY A 701 -17.93 17.64 9.73
C GLY A 701 -16.47 17.75 9.32
N LEU A 702 -15.73 16.67 9.59
CA LEU A 702 -14.32 16.56 9.22
C LEU A 702 -14.25 15.84 7.88
N GLN A 703 -13.66 16.51 6.89
CA GLN A 703 -13.55 16.02 5.52
C GLN A 703 -12.15 15.43 5.31
N THR A 704 -11.65 15.50 4.08
CA THR A 704 -10.35 14.94 3.73
C THR A 704 -9.20 15.84 4.19
N GLY A 705 -8.14 15.22 4.73
CA GLY A 705 -6.83 15.84 4.82
C GLY A 705 -6.60 16.66 6.10
N CYS A 706 -7.00 16.13 7.25
CA CYS A 706 -6.36 16.55 8.50
C CYS A 706 -4.83 16.27 8.41
N ALA A 707 -4.03 16.89 9.26
CA ALA A 707 -2.58 16.69 9.28
C ALA A 707 -2.09 16.34 10.69
N THR A 708 -0.87 15.82 10.81
CA THR A 708 -0.19 15.65 12.10
C THR A 708 1.31 15.82 11.95
N ASP A 709 1.95 16.38 12.98
CA ASP A 709 3.41 16.41 13.13
C ASP A 709 3.93 15.26 14.03
N GLY A 710 3.05 14.34 14.41
CA GLY A 710 3.31 13.23 15.33
C GLY A 710 3.02 13.56 16.81
N GLN A 711 2.83 14.83 17.17
CA GLN A 711 2.46 15.27 18.53
C GLN A 711 1.06 15.86 18.58
N SER A 712 0.75 16.72 17.62
CA SER A 712 -0.54 17.37 17.45
C SER A 712 -1.22 16.90 16.19
N VAL A 713 -2.55 16.93 16.20
CA VAL A 713 -3.38 16.74 15.02
C VAL A 713 -4.03 18.07 14.66
N PHE A 714 -3.89 18.46 13.40
CA PHE A 714 -4.50 19.66 12.83
C PHE A 714 -5.71 19.24 12.02
N VAL A 715 -6.89 19.63 12.50
CA VAL A 715 -8.17 19.17 12.00
C VAL A 715 -8.85 20.28 11.20
N ASN A 716 -9.32 19.96 9.99
CA ASN A 716 -10.15 20.87 9.21
C ASN A 716 -11.62 20.73 9.61
N GLY A 717 -12.34 21.85 9.73
CA GLY A 717 -13.73 21.87 10.16
C GLY A 717 -14.62 22.63 9.20
N LEU A 718 -15.76 22.02 8.87
CA LEU A 718 -16.82 22.61 8.07
C LEU A 718 -18.15 22.44 8.80
N ASP A 719 -18.79 23.56 9.14
CA ASP A 719 -20.11 23.56 9.77
C ASP A 719 -21.17 23.86 8.72
N VAL A 720 -21.88 22.83 8.28
CA VAL A 720 -23.04 22.94 7.40
C VAL A 720 -24.13 22.08 8.02
N ILE A 721 -25.14 22.69 8.65
CA ILE A 721 -26.21 21.96 9.34
C ILE A 721 -27.55 22.15 8.62
N TYR A 722 -28.13 21.05 8.08
CA TYR A 722 -29.34 21.10 7.25
C TYR A 722 -30.61 20.88 8.06
N LYS A 723 -31.50 21.88 8.16
CA LYS A 723 -32.87 21.69 8.67
C LYS A 723 -33.64 20.76 7.72
N GLY A 724 -33.81 19.49 8.09
CA GLY A 724 -34.39 18.42 7.26
C GLY A 724 -35.89 18.55 6.88
N THR A 725 -36.47 19.76 6.92
CA THR A 725 -37.92 20.00 6.79
C THR A 725 -38.34 20.87 5.61
N HIS A 726 -37.42 21.34 4.74
CA HIS A 726 -37.79 22.22 3.63
C HIS A 726 -37.64 21.56 2.25
N SER A 727 -38.55 21.93 1.34
CA SER A 727 -38.55 21.67 -0.10
C SER A 727 -37.14 21.75 -0.72
N PRO A 728 -36.84 21.00 -1.81
CA PRO A 728 -35.54 21.02 -2.50
C PRO A 728 -35.00 22.40 -2.93
N LYS A 729 -35.76 23.49 -2.73
CA LYS A 729 -35.48 24.84 -3.25
C LYS A 729 -34.61 25.76 -2.38
N ARG A 730 -34.17 25.39 -1.17
CA ARG A 730 -33.25 26.24 -0.37
C ARG A 730 -32.22 25.42 0.39
N LEU A 731 -31.00 25.34 -0.14
CA LEU A 731 -29.85 24.92 0.64
C LEU A 731 -29.46 26.02 1.63
N THR A 732 -29.07 25.65 2.85
CA THR A 732 -28.57 26.57 3.88
C THR A 732 -27.07 26.78 3.66
N PRO A 733 -26.55 28.03 3.69
CA PRO A 733 -25.13 28.25 3.56
C PRO A 733 -24.38 27.69 4.77
N PRO A 734 -23.07 27.44 4.65
CA PRO A 734 -22.25 27.05 5.79
C PRO A 734 -22.39 28.07 6.93
N THR A 735 -22.38 27.58 8.17
CA THR A 735 -22.44 28.41 9.37
C THR A 735 -21.05 28.71 9.91
N GLY A 736 -20.02 27.93 9.56
CA GLY A 736 -18.67 28.14 10.05
C GLY A 736 -17.63 27.28 9.35
N GLY A 737 -16.36 27.58 9.63
CA GLY A 737 -15.22 26.78 9.21
C GLY A 737 -14.01 27.13 10.05
N ARG A 738 -13.12 26.15 10.27
CA ARG A 738 -11.99 26.31 11.19
C ARG A 738 -10.85 25.35 10.89
N VAL A 739 -9.70 25.66 11.47
CA VAL A 739 -8.65 24.67 11.74
C VAL A 739 -8.43 24.62 13.24
N THR A 740 -8.37 23.42 13.81
CA THR A 740 -8.14 23.21 15.25
C THR A 740 -6.92 22.32 15.45
N SER A 741 -6.05 22.68 16.38
CA SER A 741 -4.97 21.80 16.85
C SER A 741 -5.41 21.09 18.13
N ILE A 742 -5.28 19.77 18.15
CA ILE A 742 -5.57 18.92 19.31
C ILE A 742 -4.36 18.02 19.60
N SER A 743 -4.23 17.54 20.85
CA SER A 743 -3.24 16.51 21.16
C SER A 743 -3.53 15.22 20.37
N ALA A 744 -2.49 14.45 20.06
CA ALA A 744 -2.64 13.17 19.37
C ALA A 744 -3.51 12.15 20.12
N ASP A 745 -3.65 12.28 21.45
CA ASP A 745 -4.55 11.47 22.28
C ASP A 745 -5.96 12.05 22.42
N VAL A 746 -6.28 13.13 21.69
CA VAL A 746 -7.56 13.86 21.63
C VAL A 746 -8.09 14.44 22.95
N LYS A 747 -7.28 14.43 24.01
CA LYS A 747 -7.71 14.93 25.33
C LYS A 747 -7.68 16.44 25.43
N THR A 748 -6.72 17.10 24.76
CA THR A 748 -6.57 18.56 24.82
C THR A 748 -6.82 19.19 23.47
N GLU A 749 -7.49 20.34 23.49
CA GLU A 749 -7.47 21.28 22.37
C GLU A 749 -6.34 22.27 22.67
N ASN A 750 -5.36 22.36 21.78
CA ASN A 750 -4.21 23.26 21.94
C ASN A 750 -4.61 24.68 21.56
N TRP A 751 -5.29 24.83 20.42
CA TRP A 751 -5.83 26.10 19.92
C TRP A 751 -6.88 25.83 18.82
N ARG A 752 -7.72 26.85 18.55
CA ARG A 752 -8.62 26.88 17.39
C ARG A 752 -8.50 28.18 16.62
N HIS A 753 -8.48 28.06 15.28
CA HIS A 753 -8.52 29.16 14.35
C HIS A 753 -9.88 29.20 13.65
N GLU A 754 -10.83 29.96 14.21
CA GLU A 754 -12.13 30.19 13.59
C GLU A 754 -11.98 31.10 12.37
N ARG A 755 -12.55 30.69 11.24
CA ARG A 755 -12.54 31.54 10.05
C ARG A 755 -13.57 32.66 10.16
N PRO A 756 -13.21 33.91 9.78
CA PRO A 756 -14.17 35.00 9.73
C PRO A 756 -15.34 34.66 8.81
N LYS A 757 -16.52 35.18 9.16
CA LYS A 757 -17.69 35.11 8.28
C LYS A 757 -17.41 35.82 6.96
N VAL A 758 -17.83 35.21 5.85
CA VAL A 758 -17.80 35.83 4.54
C VAL A 758 -19.02 36.74 4.41
N PRO A 759 -18.85 38.02 4.03
CA PRO A 759 -19.96 38.97 3.97
C PRO A 759 -21.11 38.51 3.06
N TRP A 760 -20.78 37.84 1.95
CA TRP A 760 -21.74 37.28 1.03
C TRP A 760 -21.15 36.17 0.16
N VAL A 761 -22.02 35.28 -0.33
CA VAL A 761 -21.69 34.25 -1.33
C VAL A 761 -22.86 34.05 -2.30
N GLY A 762 -22.53 33.68 -3.55
CA GLY A 762 -23.49 33.49 -4.63
C GLY A 762 -24.14 34.79 -5.12
N GLY A 763 -24.62 34.82 -6.37
CA GLY A 763 -25.19 36.03 -6.97
C GLY A 763 -24.11 37.08 -7.29
N THR A 764 -24.50 38.37 -7.28
CA THR A 764 -23.56 39.50 -7.41
C THR A 764 -23.31 40.15 -6.05
N LYS A 765 -22.33 41.03 -5.96
CA LYS A 765 -22.04 41.79 -4.72
C LYS A 765 -23.25 42.61 -4.27
N GLU A 766 -24.01 43.16 -5.23
CA GLU A 766 -25.19 43.99 -5.00
C GLU A 766 -26.41 43.13 -4.66
N LYS A 767 -26.53 41.94 -5.27
CA LYS A 767 -27.64 40.99 -5.07
C LYS A 767 -27.10 39.61 -4.69
N PRO A 768 -26.57 39.44 -3.47
CA PRO A 768 -26.04 38.16 -3.05
C PRO A 768 -27.15 37.17 -2.74
N LEU A 769 -26.87 35.88 -2.96
CA LEU A 769 -27.81 34.81 -2.60
C LEU A 769 -27.83 34.55 -1.09
N PHE A 770 -26.66 34.66 -0.44
CA PHE A 770 -26.52 34.53 1.00
C PHE A 770 -25.62 35.62 1.56
N ARG A 771 -25.91 36.06 2.79
CA ARG A 771 -25.09 37.02 3.55
C ARG A 771 -24.59 36.37 4.83
N ASN A 772 -23.46 36.86 5.33
CA ASN A 772 -22.90 36.45 6.62
C ASN A 772 -22.70 34.93 6.75
N THR A 773 -22.08 34.32 5.75
CA THR A 773 -21.91 32.86 5.68
C THR A 773 -20.59 32.43 6.32
N GLY A 774 -20.51 31.17 6.76
CA GLY A 774 -19.25 30.56 7.18
C GLY A 774 -18.24 30.50 6.05
N ASP A 775 -16.98 30.27 6.42
CA ASP A 775 -15.86 30.09 5.50
C ASP A 775 -15.21 28.72 5.71
N PRO A 776 -15.74 27.65 5.08
CA PRO A 776 -15.31 26.29 5.36
C PRO A 776 -13.87 25.98 5.00
N VAL A 777 -13.29 25.05 5.77
CA VAL A 777 -12.02 24.40 5.48
C VAL A 777 -12.30 22.90 5.33
N ALA A 778 -12.17 22.37 4.12
CA ALA A 778 -12.43 20.95 3.84
C ALA A 778 -11.39 20.34 2.88
N SER A 779 -10.35 21.09 2.54
CA SER A 779 -9.18 20.62 1.80
C SER A 779 -8.08 20.19 2.78
N GLY A 780 -7.07 19.49 2.25
CA GLY A 780 -5.99 18.98 3.07
C GLY A 780 -5.07 20.07 3.61
N ILE A 781 -4.79 20.03 4.92
CA ILE A 781 -3.85 20.92 5.61
C ILE A 781 -2.43 20.42 5.32
N ALA A 782 -1.49 21.31 4.98
CA ALA A 782 -0.07 20.98 4.90
C ALA A 782 0.68 21.57 6.09
N ILE A 783 1.47 20.75 6.78
CA ILE A 783 2.35 21.19 7.86
C ILE A 783 3.78 21.21 7.34
N ALA A 784 4.52 22.26 7.64
CA ALA A 784 5.93 22.38 7.28
C ALA A 784 6.64 23.39 8.20
N ASN A 785 7.71 22.97 8.87
CA ASN A 785 8.58 23.83 9.70
C ASN A 785 7.85 24.84 10.62
N GLY A 786 6.87 24.36 11.40
CA GLY A 786 6.11 25.20 12.33
C GLY A 786 5.00 26.05 11.69
N LEU A 787 4.71 25.85 10.40
CA LEU A 787 3.62 26.49 9.68
C LEU A 787 2.52 25.49 9.33
N ALA A 788 1.27 25.97 9.30
CA ALA A 788 0.12 25.25 8.76
C ALA A 788 -0.47 26.02 7.57
N PHE A 789 -0.71 25.32 6.46
CA PHE A 789 -1.26 25.88 5.22
C PHE A 789 -2.56 25.18 4.86
N PHE A 790 -3.59 25.94 4.51
CA PHE A 790 -4.87 25.38 4.05
C PHE A 790 -5.60 26.34 3.11
N THR A 791 -6.63 25.82 2.43
CA THR A 791 -7.48 26.63 1.56
C THR A 791 -8.91 26.75 2.08
N THR A 792 -9.54 27.88 1.80
CA THR A 792 -10.90 28.20 2.24
C THR A 792 -11.88 28.23 1.07
N PHE A 793 -13.09 27.73 1.31
CA PHE A 793 -14.09 27.55 0.25
C PHE A 793 -14.80 28.84 -0.16
N SER A 794 -15.24 29.62 0.83
CA SER A 794 -16.12 30.77 0.56
C SER A 794 -15.29 32.03 0.31
N SER A 795 -14.23 32.23 1.08
CA SER A 795 -13.31 33.36 0.91
C SER A 795 -12.26 33.15 -0.17
N ASN A 796 -12.05 31.91 -0.64
CA ASN A 796 -11.17 31.53 -1.74
C ASN A 796 -9.70 31.87 -1.51
N LYS A 797 -9.18 31.57 -0.32
CA LYS A 797 -7.84 31.98 0.11
C LYS A 797 -6.95 30.78 0.38
N LEU A 798 -5.65 30.95 0.16
CA LEU A 798 -4.61 30.25 0.90
C LEU A 798 -4.40 30.99 2.22
N VAL A 799 -4.45 30.28 3.34
CA VAL A 799 -4.19 30.82 4.68
C VAL A 799 -2.94 30.14 5.23
N VAL A 800 -2.05 30.92 5.83
CA VAL A 800 -0.83 30.46 6.49
C VAL A 800 -0.92 30.81 7.97
N LEU A 801 -0.81 29.80 8.83
CA LEU A 801 -0.80 29.97 10.28
C LEU A 801 0.55 29.62 10.87
N ASP A 802 0.86 30.23 12.01
CA ASP A 802 1.79 29.66 12.99
C ASP A 802 1.15 28.41 13.60
N ALA A 803 1.76 27.24 13.40
CA ALA A 803 1.21 25.97 13.84
C ALA A 803 1.21 25.81 15.38
N SER A 804 2.02 26.57 16.10
CA SER A 804 2.08 26.50 17.57
C SER A 804 0.93 27.25 18.25
N SER A 805 0.41 28.31 17.61
CA SER A 805 -0.57 29.22 18.22
C SER A 805 -1.88 29.35 17.44
N GLY A 806 -1.93 28.90 16.19
CA GLY A 806 -3.07 29.11 15.30
C GLY A 806 -3.21 30.55 14.79
N LYS A 807 -2.22 31.42 15.05
CA LYS A 807 -2.22 32.81 14.60
C LYS A 807 -2.07 32.88 13.08
N SER A 808 -2.94 33.66 12.42
CA SER A 808 -2.80 33.94 10.98
C SER A 808 -1.60 34.84 10.71
N LEU A 809 -0.73 34.41 9.80
CA LEU A 809 0.47 35.12 9.37
C LEU A 809 0.30 35.72 7.98
N LYS A 810 -0.41 35.02 7.08
CA LYS A 810 -0.64 35.47 5.71
C LYS A 810 -1.93 34.90 5.15
N GLU A 811 -2.62 35.70 4.35
CA GLU A 811 -3.73 35.22 3.52
C GLU A 811 -3.56 35.71 2.07
N ILE A 812 -3.78 34.82 1.10
CA ILE A 812 -3.62 35.11 -0.33
C ILE A 812 -4.87 34.67 -1.08
N TYR A 813 -5.48 35.57 -1.83
CA TYR A 813 -6.65 35.25 -2.66
C TYR A 813 -6.27 34.41 -3.88
N LEU A 814 -6.98 33.30 -4.11
CA LEU A 814 -6.72 32.35 -5.20
C LEU A 814 -7.84 32.31 -6.26
N GLY A 815 -9.02 32.84 -5.95
CA GLY A 815 -10.26 32.48 -6.66
C GLY A 815 -10.74 31.07 -6.27
N PRO A 816 -11.86 30.58 -6.84
CA PRO A 816 -12.45 29.29 -6.47
C PRO A 816 -11.40 28.19 -6.29
N VAL A 817 -11.35 27.57 -5.12
CA VAL A 817 -10.30 26.60 -4.76
C VAL A 817 -10.84 25.51 -3.86
N LEU A 818 -10.43 24.28 -4.14
CA LEU A 818 -10.69 23.10 -3.31
C LEU A 818 -9.41 22.29 -2.99
N ALA A 819 -8.32 22.52 -3.73
CA ALA A 819 -7.10 21.77 -3.53
C ALA A 819 -6.42 22.15 -2.20
N GLY A 820 -5.90 21.14 -1.50
CA GLY A 820 -4.97 21.34 -0.39
C GLY A 820 -3.58 21.71 -0.93
N PRO A 821 -2.83 22.60 -0.27
CA PRO A 821 -1.48 22.96 -0.69
C PRO A 821 -0.48 21.82 -0.47
N SER A 822 0.67 21.90 -1.13
CA SER A 822 1.91 21.19 -0.77
C SER A 822 3.03 22.19 -0.51
N VAL A 823 3.96 21.83 0.37
CA VAL A 823 5.11 22.67 0.73
C VAL A 823 6.39 21.88 0.47
N SER A 824 7.23 22.40 -0.39
CA SER A 824 8.44 21.71 -0.86
C SER A 824 9.54 22.72 -1.12
N ARG A 825 10.72 22.49 -0.55
CA ARG A 825 11.95 23.28 -0.81
C ARG A 825 11.74 24.79 -0.73
N GLY A 826 11.13 25.26 0.35
CA GLY A 826 10.88 26.68 0.58
C GLY A 826 9.75 27.29 -0.24
N ARG A 827 8.98 26.47 -0.98
CA ARG A 827 7.87 26.92 -1.83
C ARG A 827 6.55 26.26 -1.49
N VAL A 828 5.47 26.99 -1.75
CA VAL A 828 4.07 26.54 -1.56
C VAL A 828 3.39 26.41 -2.92
N TYR A 829 2.80 25.25 -3.19
CA TYR A 829 2.14 24.94 -4.45
C TYR A 829 0.66 24.70 -4.23
N VAL A 830 -0.20 25.37 -5.01
CA VAL A 830 -1.65 25.25 -4.86
C VAL A 830 -2.37 25.39 -6.20
N GLY A 831 -3.21 24.40 -6.50
CA GLY A 831 -4.13 24.41 -7.62
C GLY A 831 -5.43 25.14 -7.29
N SER A 832 -6.09 25.72 -8.28
CA SER A 832 -7.40 26.33 -8.14
C SER A 832 -8.40 25.81 -9.18
N GLY A 833 -9.64 26.29 -9.09
CA GLY A 833 -10.83 25.75 -9.72
C GLY A 833 -11.73 25.08 -8.67
N ASN A 834 -13.03 25.04 -8.96
CA ASN A 834 -14.00 24.32 -8.14
C ASN A 834 -15.27 24.03 -8.95
N THR A 835 -15.65 22.76 -9.09
CA THR A 835 -16.93 22.34 -9.65
C THR A 835 -17.60 21.28 -8.79
N HIS A 836 -17.11 21.08 -7.56
CA HIS A 836 -17.69 20.08 -6.67
C HIS A 836 -19.12 20.45 -6.28
N PHE A 837 -19.83 19.41 -5.86
CA PHE A 837 -21.25 19.40 -5.55
C PHE A 837 -22.15 19.65 -6.78
N ILE A 838 -23.45 19.75 -6.57
CA ILE A 838 -24.44 19.73 -7.65
C ILE A 838 -24.29 21.03 -8.47
N PRO A 839 -24.34 20.96 -9.82
CA PRO A 839 -24.34 22.13 -10.69
C PRO A 839 -25.71 22.85 -10.68
N ASP A 840 -26.32 23.00 -9.49
CA ASP A 840 -27.58 23.73 -9.30
C ASP A 840 -27.26 25.16 -8.83
N PRO A 841 -27.85 26.21 -9.44
CA PRO A 841 -27.82 27.58 -8.91
C PRO A 841 -28.26 27.70 -7.45
N ALA A 842 -29.04 26.76 -6.92
CA ALA A 842 -29.44 26.69 -5.52
C ALA A 842 -28.27 26.35 -4.56
N GLU A 843 -27.15 25.80 -5.07
CA GLU A 843 -25.93 25.47 -4.31
C GLU A 843 -24.83 26.54 -4.49
N ALA A 844 -25.22 27.81 -4.64
CA ALA A 844 -24.31 28.91 -4.96
C ALA A 844 -23.46 29.43 -3.78
N TYR A 845 -23.48 28.78 -2.61
CA TYR A 845 -22.65 29.19 -1.48
C TYR A 845 -21.18 28.79 -1.61
N PHE A 846 -20.84 27.90 -2.56
CA PHE A 846 -19.45 27.65 -2.95
C PHE A 846 -19.18 28.30 -4.31
N PRO A 847 -18.25 29.27 -4.40
CA PRO A 847 -17.78 29.81 -5.66
C PRO A 847 -17.29 28.69 -6.59
N LYS A 848 -17.77 28.69 -7.84
CA LYS A 848 -17.47 27.64 -8.84
C LYS A 848 -16.67 28.22 -9.99
N SER A 849 -15.67 27.47 -10.45
CA SER A 849 -14.96 27.69 -11.69
C SER A 849 -14.56 26.34 -12.30
N PRO A 850 -14.98 26.03 -13.54
CA PRO A 850 -14.55 24.83 -14.25
C PRO A 850 -13.12 24.93 -14.78
N THR A 851 -12.42 26.03 -14.52
CA THR A 851 -11.03 26.25 -14.92
C THR A 851 -10.19 26.67 -13.72
N GLY A 852 -8.91 26.36 -13.77
CA GLY A 852 -7.98 26.51 -12.66
C GLY A 852 -6.72 27.29 -12.99
N VAL A 853 -5.91 27.50 -11.96
CA VAL A 853 -4.55 28.03 -12.05
C VAL A 853 -3.72 27.30 -10.99
N LEU A 854 -2.57 26.77 -11.37
CA LEU A 854 -1.55 26.34 -10.43
C LEU A 854 -0.66 27.54 -10.07
N ARG A 855 -0.49 27.81 -8.79
CA ARG A 855 0.37 28.90 -8.29
C ARG A 855 1.50 28.33 -7.43
N CYS A 856 2.66 28.93 -7.58
CA CYS A 856 3.84 28.67 -6.77
C CYS A 856 4.22 29.95 -6.02
N PHE A 857 4.27 29.87 -4.70
CA PHE A 857 4.70 30.96 -3.82
C PHE A 857 6.03 30.62 -3.15
N GLY A 858 6.82 31.64 -2.81
CA GLY A 858 8.12 31.50 -2.14
C GLY A 858 8.54 32.82 -1.52
N LEU A 859 9.71 32.85 -0.88
CA LEU A 859 10.27 34.08 -0.32
C LEU A 859 10.77 35.02 -1.44
N PRO A 860 10.91 36.33 -1.18
CA PRO A 860 11.48 37.27 -2.13
C PRO A 860 12.90 36.89 -2.57
N GLY A 861 13.26 37.26 -3.80
CA GLY A 861 14.60 36.99 -4.35
C GLY A 861 14.80 35.57 -4.89
N GLU A 862 16.06 35.16 -5.04
CA GLU A 862 16.41 33.85 -5.59
C GLU A 862 16.45 32.75 -4.52
N ASP A 863 15.54 31.78 -4.61
CA ASP A 863 15.48 30.63 -3.70
C ASP A 863 16.15 29.37 -4.29
N GLU A 864 16.19 28.28 -3.53
CA GLU A 864 16.78 27.00 -3.95
C GLU A 864 16.23 26.52 -5.29
N VAL A 865 14.91 26.60 -5.47
CA VAL A 865 14.23 26.10 -6.66
C VAL A 865 14.40 27.07 -7.84
N SER A 866 14.63 28.37 -7.59
CA SER A 866 15.02 29.32 -8.64
C SER A 866 16.37 28.94 -9.24
N ARG A 867 17.35 28.57 -8.41
CA ARG A 867 18.68 28.12 -8.85
C ARG A 867 18.66 26.84 -9.68
N MET A 868 17.62 26.02 -9.54
CA MET A 868 17.42 24.84 -10.39
C MET A 868 17.05 25.18 -11.84
N GLY A 869 16.59 26.40 -12.11
CA GLY A 869 16.18 26.83 -13.45
C GLY A 869 15.13 25.91 -14.07
N GLY A 870 15.48 25.27 -15.19
CA GLY A 870 14.62 24.30 -15.88
C GLY A 870 14.60 22.90 -15.27
N GLY A 871 15.44 22.62 -14.26
CA GLY A 871 15.70 21.27 -13.77
C GLY A 871 16.60 20.47 -14.71
N ASP A 872 17.05 19.31 -14.24
CA ASP A 872 17.97 18.38 -14.91
C ASP A 872 17.33 17.03 -15.31
N GLU A 873 16.00 16.94 -15.26
CA GLU A 873 15.21 15.73 -15.56
C GLU A 873 14.55 15.67 -16.93
#